data_AF-A0A2S4N4M2-F1
#
_entry.id   AF-A0A2S4N4M2-F1
#
_cell.length_a   1.000
_cell.length_b   1.000
_cell.length_c   1.000
_cell.angle_alpha   90.00
_cell.angle_beta   90.00
_cell.angle_gamma   90.00
#
_symmetry.space_group_name_H-M   'P 1'
#
loop_
_entity.id
_entity.type
_entity.pdbx_description
1 polymer ?
#
loop_
_entity_poly.entity_id
_entity_poly.type
_entity_poly.pdbx_seq_one_letter_code
_entity_poly.pdbx_strand_id
1 'polypeptide(L)'
;MEIAVIKQNLSLESILHHYNLKQDKNNMLRCPFHEDNTASLQVSFSQNKYKCHACDKKGDVIQFVQDYEKLTKHEALKKCTAMIETIQPVKKATTIIPTPNPVNEQERMYFLEKMYLSFRKGLLSSPPAKEYCGSRNLDFDKLEVGFNSGQFHHGARKDEKLINDALQCGLLTLAGTNSRTGGQAYKPFGNKGIVFPLKNRENQIVSFYFRSTINNENSKHFYLKNRQGLYPNYPNPDTKKLLLTEAIIDTASLLQIDEIKDNYTLLTSYGTNGLNDEILNALKPLKQLEEIIFFFDGDKAGNEAVTKYAEILRELHPKAKISQVETPQNEDINNLIQGHEREILIHLIEQRKELPFLFSIEDKSSIEQEPVQPKVTPEAKPKQPNLENTIDFLKQDNLLQELNKLIEQSGIVGEANSRLLLFIIASSYKTKQPLHAIVQGSSGSGKTHLISKIADIIPQEDVLRFTRITESSLYNWGEYELVNKLLVIEDLDGLKEEAMFAMRELISNQRLSSSVSIKDKKGNIKSTKKEVKGVFSSLSATTKGEIYEDNMSRSFLLAVDESQEQTDKIINYQNKRIAGEINESEQEKAKEQLQKIIRALKVEEVQNPYATQIQLPENVHKKRRLNEMFQSIIKQITIINQYQRRTNNGRIVTQIEDIENAVEILFESIILKIDELDGSLRQFFERLKKKFKADDFTRFEAMEATGFKKTQLQHYINQLVQLEYLKQYGHGNKGYKYKIFHFDDIQSVRKKLKDHFIKQIQNLKVNTNER
;
A
#
# COMPACT_ATOMS: atom_id res chain seq x y z
N MET A 1 27.41 28.89 11.76
CA MET A 1 26.44 27.78 11.59
C MET A 1 25.53 28.06 10.40
N GLU A 2 25.01 27.01 9.74
CA GLU A 2 23.90 27.17 8.78
C GLU A 2 22.56 27.43 9.51
N ILE A 3 21.62 28.09 8.84
CA ILE A 3 20.30 28.44 9.40
C ILE A 3 19.52 27.18 9.84
N ALA A 4 19.64 26.07 9.11
CA ALA A 4 19.00 24.81 9.47
C ALA A 4 19.50 24.26 10.81
N VAL A 5 20.81 24.34 11.06
CA VAL A 5 21.45 23.90 12.31
C VAL A 5 20.99 24.77 13.49
N ILE A 6 20.87 26.09 13.30
CA ILE A 6 20.36 26.99 14.35
C ILE A 6 18.90 26.65 14.70
N LYS A 7 18.04 26.39 13.70
CA LYS A 7 16.62 26.04 13.92
C LYS A 7 16.40 24.64 14.50
N GLN A 8 17.38 23.74 14.39
CA GLN A 8 17.37 22.43 15.02
C GLN A 8 17.84 22.47 16.49
N ASN A 9 18.77 23.37 16.83
CA ASN A 9 19.41 23.42 18.14
C ASN A 9 18.89 24.51 19.09
N LEU A 10 18.06 25.44 18.60
CA LEU A 10 17.44 26.48 19.41
C LEU A 10 15.91 26.36 19.35
N SER A 11 15.25 26.33 20.52
CA SER A 11 13.79 26.22 20.63
C SER A 11 13.15 27.53 21.06
N LEU A 12 11.87 27.72 20.74
CA LEU A 12 11.09 28.85 21.25
C LEU A 12 10.96 28.80 22.77
N GLU A 13 10.95 27.62 23.39
CA GLU A 13 10.92 27.48 24.84
C GLU A 13 12.21 28.06 25.48
N SER A 14 13.37 27.74 24.91
CA SER A 14 14.66 28.33 25.32
C SER A 14 14.69 29.86 25.13
N ILE A 15 14.09 30.36 24.06
CA ILE A 15 14.00 31.80 23.77
C ILE A 15 13.04 32.53 24.72
N LEU A 16 11.85 31.98 25.00
CA LEU A 16 10.93 32.54 25.98
C LEU A 16 11.59 32.59 27.36
N HIS A 17 12.28 31.51 27.76
CA HIS A 17 13.04 31.47 29.01
C HIS A 17 14.18 32.51 29.04
N HIS A 18 14.96 32.65 27.96
CA HIS A 18 16.03 33.64 27.87
C HIS A 18 15.52 35.08 28.05
N TYR A 19 14.32 35.39 27.53
CA TYR A 19 13.69 36.70 27.69
C TYR A 19 12.74 36.81 28.90
N ASN A 20 12.72 35.81 29.81
CA ASN A 20 11.83 35.73 30.98
C ASN A 20 10.32 35.86 30.65
N LEU A 21 9.92 35.47 29.45
CA LEU A 21 8.54 35.46 29.00
C LEU A 21 7.85 34.17 29.45
N LYS A 22 6.64 34.27 30.00
CA LYS A 22 5.87 33.13 30.52
C LYS A 22 4.56 32.96 29.76
N GLN A 23 4.32 31.74 29.31
CA GLN A 23 3.07 31.28 28.71
C GLN A 23 2.10 30.71 29.75
N ASP A 24 0.82 30.69 29.40
CA ASP A 24 -0.25 30.03 30.16
C ASP A 24 -0.39 28.54 29.80
N LYS A 25 -1.42 27.88 30.37
CA LYS A 25 -1.72 26.46 30.13
C LYS A 25 -2.11 26.12 28.69
N ASN A 26 -2.43 27.11 27.86
CA ASN A 26 -2.79 26.97 26.45
C ASN A 26 -1.63 27.37 25.50
N ASN A 27 -0.43 27.59 26.05
CA ASN A 27 0.75 28.13 25.37
C ASN A 27 0.52 29.54 24.77
N MET A 28 -0.32 30.35 25.42
CA MET A 28 -0.54 31.75 25.10
C MET A 28 0.27 32.66 26.03
N LEU A 29 0.80 33.77 25.54
CA LEU A 29 1.38 34.85 26.33
C LEU A 29 0.96 36.23 25.81
N ARG A 30 1.14 37.26 26.64
CA ARG A 30 1.07 38.65 26.16
C ARG A 30 2.14 38.83 25.08
N CYS A 31 1.74 39.37 23.94
CA CYS A 31 2.64 39.55 22.81
C CYS A 31 3.71 40.59 23.17
N PRO A 32 5.02 40.30 23.11
CA PRO A 32 6.06 41.27 23.45
C PRO A 32 6.31 42.31 22.34
N PHE A 33 5.70 42.13 21.17
CA PHE A 33 5.91 42.99 19.99
C PHE A 33 4.93 44.16 19.86
N HIS A 34 3.91 44.24 20.72
CA HIS A 34 2.95 45.35 20.80
C HIS A 34 2.37 45.41 22.22
N GLU A 35 1.80 46.55 22.62
CA GLU A 35 1.13 46.65 23.92
C GLU A 35 -0.21 45.90 23.90
N ASP A 36 -0.38 44.95 24.82
CA ASP A 36 -1.58 44.13 24.96
C ASP A 36 -1.86 43.82 26.44
N ASN A 37 -3.12 43.98 26.84
CA ASN A 37 -3.61 43.65 28.17
C ASN A 37 -3.93 42.15 28.33
N THR A 38 -4.04 41.41 27.23
CA THR A 38 -4.46 40.01 27.15
C THR A 38 -3.38 39.12 26.52
N ALA A 39 -3.50 37.80 26.70
CA ALA A 39 -2.57 36.85 26.08
C ALA A 39 -3.00 36.58 24.63
N SER A 40 -2.36 37.23 23.65
CA SER A 40 -2.68 37.12 22.22
C SER A 40 -1.65 36.37 21.38
N LEU A 41 -0.44 36.12 21.89
CA LEU A 41 0.60 35.40 21.18
C LEU A 41 0.62 33.93 21.59
N GLN A 42 0.35 33.06 20.63
CA GLN A 42 0.36 31.62 20.77
C GLN A 42 1.70 31.03 20.31
N VAL A 43 2.21 30.05 21.06
CA VAL A 43 3.44 29.33 20.73
C VAL A 43 3.15 27.85 20.51
N SER A 44 3.66 27.31 19.41
CA SER A 44 3.66 25.87 19.11
C SER A 44 5.09 25.35 19.26
N PHE A 45 5.39 24.76 20.42
CA PHE A 45 6.69 24.16 20.70
C PHE A 45 6.99 22.98 19.77
N SER A 46 5.98 22.17 19.42
CA SER A 46 6.13 21.03 18.49
C SER A 46 6.45 21.44 17.05
N GLN A 47 6.04 22.64 16.62
CA GLN A 47 6.38 23.20 15.30
C GLN A 47 7.51 24.25 15.36
N ASN A 48 8.00 24.57 16.56
CA ASN A 48 8.99 25.61 16.86
C ASN A 48 8.64 27.00 16.25
N LYS A 49 7.34 27.37 16.31
CA LYS A 49 6.76 28.59 15.70
C LYS A 49 5.83 29.34 16.65
N TYR A 50 5.67 30.64 16.40
CA TYR A 50 4.70 31.50 17.09
C TYR A 50 3.75 32.20 16.11
N LYS A 51 2.58 32.60 16.63
CA LYS A 51 1.67 33.55 15.97
C LYS A 51 0.98 34.43 17.01
N CYS A 52 1.01 35.75 16.83
CA CYS A 52 0.12 36.69 17.50
C CYS A 52 -1.21 36.78 16.75
N HIS A 53 -2.32 36.66 17.46
CA HIS A 53 -3.66 36.80 16.88
C HIS A 53 -4.18 38.25 16.89
N ALA A 54 -3.51 39.16 17.60
CA ALA A 54 -3.86 40.59 17.66
C ALA A 54 -3.07 41.45 16.65
N CYS A 55 -1.75 41.27 16.54
CA CYS A 55 -0.88 42.04 15.62
C CYS A 55 -0.37 41.24 14.40
N ASP A 56 -0.92 40.03 14.17
CA ASP A 56 -0.61 39.04 13.10
C ASP A 56 0.87 38.67 12.87
N LYS A 57 1.80 39.17 13.69
CA LYS A 57 3.21 38.75 13.71
C LYS A 57 3.32 37.24 13.93
N LYS A 58 4.08 36.57 13.07
CA LYS A 58 4.26 35.11 13.06
C LYS A 58 5.63 34.76 12.54
N GLY A 59 6.22 33.69 13.07
CA GLY A 59 7.57 33.29 12.68
C GLY A 59 8.08 32.07 13.43
N ASP A 60 9.37 31.79 13.21
CA ASP A 60 10.14 30.81 13.97
C ASP A 60 11.02 31.50 15.02
N VAL A 61 11.79 30.70 15.76
CA VAL A 61 12.77 31.11 16.78
C VAL A 61 13.63 32.31 16.37
N ILE A 62 14.15 32.32 15.13
CA ILE A 62 15.07 33.36 14.67
C ILE A 62 14.28 34.64 14.39
N GLN A 63 13.09 34.51 13.80
CA GLN A 63 12.19 35.65 13.62
C GLN A 63 11.71 36.20 14.96
N PHE A 64 11.57 35.38 16.01
CA PHE A 64 11.21 35.84 17.35
C PHE A 64 12.31 36.73 17.93
N VAL A 65 13.57 36.27 17.92
CA VAL A 65 14.74 37.07 18.36
C VAL A 65 14.86 38.35 17.55
N GLN A 66 14.70 38.26 16.22
CA GLN A 66 14.74 39.41 15.32
C GLN A 66 13.65 40.46 15.66
N ASP A 67 12.42 40.01 15.90
CA ASP A 67 11.28 40.86 16.21
C ASP A 67 11.30 41.43 17.64
N TYR A 68 11.85 40.68 18.60
CA TYR A 68 11.93 41.05 20.01
C TYR A 68 13.01 42.11 20.25
N GLU A 69 14.21 41.88 19.72
CA GLU A 69 15.35 42.80 19.87
C GLU A 69 15.46 43.85 18.75
N LYS A 70 14.55 43.84 17.77
CA LYS A 70 14.54 44.75 16.60
C LYS A 70 15.84 44.68 15.78
N LEU A 71 16.42 43.50 15.69
CA LEU A 71 17.69 43.24 15.00
C LEU A 71 17.51 43.06 13.48
N THR A 72 18.58 43.21 12.71
CA THR A 72 18.61 42.66 11.34
C THR A 72 18.73 41.14 11.39
N LYS A 73 18.34 40.46 10.31
CA LYS A 73 18.39 39.00 10.20
C LYS A 73 19.78 38.40 10.45
N HIS A 74 20.85 39.11 10.06
CA HIS A 74 22.24 38.65 10.26
C HIS A 74 22.68 38.77 11.74
N GLU A 75 22.26 39.83 12.42
CA GLU A 75 22.52 40.02 13.86
C GLU A 75 21.72 39.03 14.70
N ALA A 76 20.44 38.81 14.36
CA ALA A 76 19.61 37.78 14.98
C ALA A 76 20.22 36.38 14.83
N LEU A 77 20.79 36.04 13.66
CA LEU A 77 21.52 34.78 13.43
C LEU A 77 22.77 34.66 14.30
N LYS A 78 23.59 35.73 14.39
CA LYS A 78 24.76 35.75 15.29
C LYS A 78 24.34 35.56 16.74
N LYS A 79 23.28 36.25 17.19
CA LYS A 79 22.80 36.17 18.57
C LYS A 79 22.19 34.81 18.90
N CYS A 80 21.42 34.22 17.98
CA CYS A 80 20.95 32.83 18.11
C CYS A 80 22.12 31.83 18.19
N THR A 81 23.21 32.06 17.45
CA THR A 81 24.42 31.21 17.53
C THR A 81 25.09 31.34 18.90
N ALA A 82 25.28 32.58 19.39
CA ALA A 82 25.83 32.82 20.72
C ALA A 82 24.94 32.29 21.86
N MET A 83 23.61 32.31 21.70
CA MET A 83 22.66 31.68 22.63
C MET A 83 22.84 30.16 22.68
N ILE A 84 23.08 29.49 21.53
CA ILE A 84 23.40 28.05 21.50
C ILE A 84 24.72 27.76 22.24
N GLU A 85 25.72 28.63 22.10
CA GLU A 85 27.05 28.46 22.71
C GLU A 85 27.07 28.77 24.22
N THR A 86 26.23 29.70 24.70
CA THR A 86 26.17 30.11 26.12
C THR A 86 25.29 29.21 27.00
N ILE A 87 24.45 28.35 26.42
CA ILE A 87 23.63 27.38 27.16
C ILE A 87 24.45 26.09 27.37
N GLN A 88 25.35 26.10 28.36
CA GLN A 88 26.02 24.90 28.88
C GLN A 88 25.85 24.74 30.41
N PRO A 89 25.95 23.50 30.95
CA PRO A 89 25.00 23.05 31.97
C PRO A 89 25.47 23.20 33.42
N VAL A 90 24.55 23.63 34.30
CA VAL A 90 24.75 23.70 35.77
C VAL A 90 23.72 22.85 36.52
N LYS A 91 24.20 22.06 37.49
CA LYS A 91 23.45 21.16 38.39
C LYS A 91 23.04 21.98 39.63
N LYS A 92 21.86 21.90 40.26
CA LYS A 92 20.99 20.77 40.74
C LYS A 92 19.57 21.38 41.04
N ALA A 93 18.48 20.68 41.39
CA ALA A 93 18.16 19.28 41.69
C ALA A 93 16.66 18.97 41.41
N THR A 94 16.32 17.69 41.20
CA THR A 94 14.96 17.06 41.29
C THR A 94 13.81 17.76 40.55
N THR A 95 13.20 17.20 39.48
CA THR A 95 13.04 15.79 39.09
C THR A 95 13.51 15.51 37.65
N ILE A 96 14.04 14.30 37.42
CA ILE A 96 14.87 13.99 36.24
C ILE A 96 14.02 13.36 35.13
N ILE A 97 14.02 13.97 33.94
CA ILE A 97 13.83 13.28 32.66
C ILE A 97 15.06 13.64 31.82
N PRO A 98 15.95 12.69 31.50
CA PRO A 98 17.20 13.02 30.84
C PRO A 98 17.03 13.16 29.34
N THR A 99 17.45 14.30 28.79
CA THR A 99 17.93 14.34 27.41
C THR A 99 19.17 13.44 27.28
N PRO A 100 19.32 12.66 26.20
CA PRO A 100 20.51 11.85 26.00
C PRO A 100 21.76 12.72 25.90
N ASN A 101 22.82 12.34 26.60
CA ASN A 101 24.16 12.58 26.08
C ASN A 101 24.28 11.92 24.70
N PRO A 102 25.24 12.32 23.84
CA PRO A 102 25.73 11.39 22.83
C PRO A 102 26.23 10.15 23.58
N VAL A 103 25.46 9.06 23.52
CA VAL A 103 25.83 7.80 24.16
C VAL A 103 27.13 7.37 23.49
N ASN A 104 28.15 7.05 24.29
CA ASN A 104 29.33 6.42 23.73
C ASN A 104 28.85 5.14 23.03
N GLU A 105 29.11 4.99 21.74
CA GLU A 105 28.61 3.87 20.94
C GLU A 105 29.01 2.53 21.60
N GLN A 106 30.18 2.50 22.25
CA GLN A 106 30.67 1.36 23.01
C GLN A 106 29.87 1.06 24.29
N GLU A 107 29.37 2.09 24.99
CA GLU A 107 28.43 1.93 26.12
C GLU A 107 27.05 1.48 25.65
N ARG A 108 26.57 2.02 24.51
CA ARG A 108 25.33 1.61 23.86
C ARG A 108 25.37 0.13 23.48
N MET A 109 26.44 -0.33 22.84
CA MET A 109 26.63 -1.73 22.44
C MET A 109 26.72 -2.66 23.65
N TYR A 110 27.51 -2.29 24.67
CA TYR A 110 27.57 -3.02 25.94
C TYR A 110 26.19 -3.15 26.61
N PHE A 111 25.38 -2.08 26.58
CA PHE A 111 24.01 -2.11 27.09
C PHE A 111 23.11 -3.05 26.27
N LEU A 112 23.21 -3.02 24.93
CA LEU A 112 22.47 -3.94 24.06
C LEU A 112 22.85 -5.40 24.31
N GLU A 113 24.13 -5.72 24.49
CA GLU A 113 24.59 -7.07 24.86
C GLU A 113 24.00 -7.52 26.21
N LYS A 114 24.04 -6.66 27.24
CA LYS A 114 23.40 -6.93 28.54
C LYS A 114 21.89 -7.15 28.40
N MET A 115 21.21 -6.39 27.54
CA MET A 115 19.79 -6.56 27.25
C MET A 115 19.50 -7.86 26.50
N TYR A 116 20.34 -8.26 25.54
CA TYR A 116 20.23 -9.53 24.85
C TYR A 116 20.33 -10.72 25.82
N LEU A 117 21.29 -10.71 26.75
CA LEU A 117 21.38 -11.74 27.80
C LEU A 117 20.12 -11.80 28.69
N SER A 118 19.46 -10.66 28.92
CA SER A 118 18.16 -10.61 29.61
C SER A 118 17.05 -11.25 28.78
N PHE A 119 16.97 -10.95 27.48
CA PHE A 119 16.01 -11.56 26.56
C PHE A 119 16.25 -13.06 26.38
N ARG A 120 17.50 -13.51 26.33
CA ARG A 120 17.88 -14.94 26.27
C ARG A 120 17.34 -15.70 27.48
N LYS A 121 17.55 -15.18 28.70
CA LYS A 121 16.96 -15.72 29.94
C LYS A 121 15.42 -15.65 29.92
N GLY A 122 14.86 -14.59 29.33
CA GLY A 122 13.42 -14.43 29.13
C GLY A 122 12.78 -15.50 28.24
N LEU A 123 13.49 -15.98 27.21
CA LEU A 123 13.02 -17.07 26.34
C LEU A 123 13.00 -18.40 27.09
N LEU A 124 14.10 -18.74 27.78
CA LEU A 124 14.22 -19.99 28.55
C LEU A 124 13.20 -20.11 29.70
N SER A 125 12.63 -18.99 30.15
CA SER A 125 11.65 -18.91 31.25
C SER A 125 10.20 -18.61 30.81
N SER A 126 9.93 -18.50 29.50
CA SER A 126 8.60 -18.14 28.98
C SER A 126 7.98 -19.28 28.14
N PRO A 127 6.95 -19.99 28.63
CA PRO A 127 6.27 -21.03 27.85
C PRO A 127 5.74 -20.52 26.50
N PRO A 128 5.07 -19.36 26.39
CA PRO A 128 4.61 -18.84 25.09
C PRO A 128 5.73 -18.51 24.10
N ALA A 129 6.96 -18.26 24.57
CA ALA A 129 8.11 -18.07 23.68
C ALA A 129 8.62 -19.41 23.15
N LYS A 130 8.69 -20.44 24.02
CA LYS A 130 9.05 -21.81 23.63
C LYS A 130 8.02 -22.43 22.69
N GLU A 131 6.73 -22.23 22.98
CA GLU A 131 5.62 -22.64 22.11
C GLU A 131 5.71 -21.98 20.73
N TYR A 132 6.00 -20.67 20.67
CA TYR A 132 6.21 -19.99 19.39
C TYR A 132 7.42 -20.57 18.63
N CYS A 133 8.58 -20.73 19.29
CA CYS A 133 9.76 -21.33 18.68
C CYS A 133 9.49 -22.75 18.17
N GLY A 134 8.87 -23.62 18.97
CA GLY A 134 8.47 -24.97 18.57
C GLY A 134 7.50 -24.97 17.40
N SER A 135 6.49 -24.10 17.41
CA SER A 135 5.53 -23.95 16.30
C SER A 135 6.16 -23.50 14.98
N ARG A 136 7.36 -22.88 15.03
CA ARG A 136 8.15 -22.47 13.86
C ARG A 136 9.36 -23.37 13.61
N ASN A 137 9.45 -24.51 14.28
CA ASN A 137 10.60 -25.43 14.28
C ASN A 137 11.97 -24.72 14.47
N LEU A 138 12.01 -23.71 15.35
CA LEU A 138 13.22 -22.95 15.68
C LEU A 138 13.86 -23.53 16.94
N ASP A 139 14.99 -24.22 16.78
CA ASP A 139 15.82 -24.71 17.89
C ASP A 139 16.53 -23.54 18.56
N PHE A 140 15.96 -23.07 19.66
CA PHE A 140 16.55 -21.96 20.40
C PHE A 140 17.87 -22.33 21.08
N ASP A 141 18.21 -23.61 21.31
CA ASP A 141 19.50 -23.98 21.92
C ASP A 141 20.64 -23.90 20.90
N LYS A 142 20.36 -24.16 19.61
CA LYS A 142 21.28 -23.88 18.49
C LYS A 142 21.34 -22.40 18.07
N LEU A 143 20.24 -21.65 18.23
CA LEU A 143 20.11 -20.29 17.68
C LEU A 143 20.36 -19.16 18.67
N GLU A 144 21.01 -18.09 18.20
CA GLU A 144 21.11 -16.81 18.91
C GLU A 144 19.76 -16.06 18.92
N VAL A 145 18.84 -16.50 19.77
CA VAL A 145 17.51 -15.89 19.96
C VAL A 145 17.17 -15.62 21.42
N GLY A 146 16.43 -14.54 21.67
CA GLY A 146 15.86 -14.19 22.97
C GLY A 146 14.35 -13.92 22.90
N PHE A 147 13.74 -13.53 24.01
CA PHE A 147 12.33 -13.13 24.07
C PHE A 147 12.15 -11.88 24.92
N ASN A 148 11.51 -10.87 24.35
CA ASN A 148 11.17 -9.64 25.05
C ASN A 148 9.78 -9.74 25.69
N SER A 149 9.73 -10.13 26.96
CA SER A 149 8.49 -10.17 27.76
C SER A 149 7.96 -8.80 28.21
N GLY A 150 8.68 -7.71 27.87
CA GLY A 150 8.42 -6.35 28.35
C GLY A 150 8.75 -6.11 29.83
N GLN A 151 9.07 -7.15 30.61
CA GLN A 151 9.22 -7.07 32.07
C GLN A 151 10.57 -6.53 32.56
N PHE A 152 11.50 -6.22 31.66
CA PHE A 152 12.89 -5.86 31.99
C PHE A 152 13.02 -4.55 32.79
N HIS A 153 11.97 -3.74 32.87
CA HIS A 153 11.93 -2.43 33.52
C HIS A 153 10.92 -2.35 34.70
N HIS A 154 10.52 -3.51 35.26
CA HIS A 154 9.49 -3.62 36.31
C HIS A 154 10.01 -4.30 37.59
N GLY A 155 9.35 -3.99 38.72
CA GLY A 155 9.65 -4.57 40.03
C GLY A 155 11.04 -4.21 40.55
N ALA A 156 11.73 -5.14 41.19
CA ALA A 156 13.11 -4.97 41.69
C ALA A 156 14.16 -4.75 40.57
N ARG A 157 13.76 -4.78 39.29
CA ARG A 157 14.60 -4.46 38.12
C ARG A 157 14.45 -3.01 37.64
N LYS A 158 13.70 -2.18 38.37
CA LYS A 158 13.45 -0.76 38.07
C LYS A 158 14.65 0.13 38.45
N ASP A 159 15.80 -0.13 37.84
CA ASP A 159 17.00 0.71 37.91
C ASP A 159 16.84 1.93 36.98
N GLU A 160 17.09 3.13 37.51
CA GLU A 160 17.01 4.38 36.74
C GLU A 160 18.03 4.41 35.60
N LYS A 161 19.24 3.84 35.79
CA LYS A 161 20.23 3.76 34.72
C LYS A 161 19.72 2.88 33.58
N LEU A 162 19.29 1.65 33.88
CA LEU A 162 18.69 0.75 32.90
C LEU A 162 17.51 1.38 32.14
N ILE A 163 16.64 2.13 32.81
CA ILE A 163 15.51 2.81 32.17
C ILE A 163 16.00 3.88 31.19
N ASN A 164 16.97 4.70 31.60
CA ASN A 164 17.54 5.76 30.77
C ASN A 164 18.27 5.18 29.55
N ASP A 165 19.14 4.19 29.75
CA ASP A 165 19.86 3.50 28.67
C ASP A 165 18.87 2.84 27.69
N ALA A 166 17.78 2.24 28.19
CA ALA A 166 16.72 1.65 27.36
C ALA A 166 15.89 2.68 26.58
N LEU A 167 15.64 3.86 27.13
CA LEU A 167 15.00 4.99 26.42
C LEU A 167 15.91 5.50 25.29
N GLN A 168 17.20 5.68 25.59
CA GLN A 168 18.21 6.14 24.62
C GLN A 168 18.36 5.16 23.45
N CYS A 169 18.39 3.86 23.72
CA CYS A 169 18.46 2.81 22.71
C CYS A 169 17.12 2.55 21.98
N GLY A 170 16.01 3.19 22.39
CA GLY A 170 14.69 2.98 21.80
C GLY A 170 14.00 1.67 22.19
N LEU A 171 14.50 0.96 23.21
CA LEU A 171 13.85 -0.23 23.78
C LEU A 171 12.66 0.13 24.69
N LEU A 172 12.65 1.34 25.25
CA LEU A 172 11.50 1.94 25.94
C LEU A 172 11.05 3.23 25.24
N THR A 173 9.78 3.56 25.41
CA THR A 173 9.19 4.87 25.07
C THR A 173 8.34 5.38 26.24
N LEU A 174 8.16 6.70 26.37
CA LEU A 174 7.33 7.29 27.41
C LEU A 174 5.84 7.02 27.13
N ALA A 175 5.08 6.64 28.16
CA ALA A 175 3.67 6.28 28.07
C ALA A 175 2.76 7.13 29.01
N GLY A 176 3.20 8.33 29.37
CA GLY A 176 2.49 9.23 30.29
C GLY A 176 2.55 8.81 31.76
N THR A 177 1.68 9.38 32.59
CA THR A 177 1.68 9.24 34.07
C THR A 177 0.58 8.30 34.56
N ASN A 178 0.49 7.09 33.99
CA ASN A 178 -0.57 6.10 34.27
C ASN A 178 -0.04 4.79 34.91
N SER A 179 1.08 4.81 35.64
CA SER A 179 1.49 3.64 36.42
C SER A 179 0.61 3.47 37.67
N ARG A 180 0.44 2.22 38.17
CA ARG A 180 -0.34 1.92 39.39
C ARG A 180 0.14 2.65 40.66
N THR A 181 1.30 3.29 40.62
CA THR A 181 1.90 4.06 41.73
C THR A 181 2.07 5.54 41.42
N GLY A 182 1.38 6.08 40.39
CA GLY A 182 1.41 7.50 40.01
C GLY A 182 2.71 8.00 39.35
N GLY A 183 3.73 7.16 39.22
CA GLY A 183 5.00 7.51 38.56
C GLY A 183 4.94 7.38 37.03
N GLN A 184 6.02 7.84 36.37
CA GLN A 184 6.23 7.73 34.93
C GLN A 184 6.01 6.29 34.42
N ALA A 185 5.15 6.12 33.42
CA ALA A 185 4.93 4.88 32.72
C ALA A 185 5.78 4.80 31.45
N TYR A 186 6.15 3.58 31.07
CA TYR A 186 6.94 3.27 29.88
C TYR A 186 6.26 2.18 29.05
N LYS A 187 6.47 2.20 27.74
CA LYS A 187 6.01 1.19 26.80
C LYS A 187 7.22 0.51 26.14
N PRO A 188 7.43 -0.81 26.37
CA PRO A 188 8.47 -1.57 25.70
C PRO A 188 8.25 -1.65 24.18
N PHE A 189 9.31 -1.37 23.43
CA PHE A 189 9.37 -1.64 22.00
C PHE A 189 9.55 -3.14 21.76
N GLY A 190 8.95 -3.70 20.69
CA GLY A 190 9.07 -5.13 20.39
C GLY A 190 8.54 -6.08 21.49
N ASN A 191 7.57 -5.62 22.29
CA ASN A 191 6.99 -6.39 23.40
C ASN A 191 6.31 -7.68 22.91
N LYS A 192 6.49 -8.78 23.64
CA LYS A 192 6.06 -10.14 23.28
C LYS A 192 6.59 -10.56 21.90
N GLY A 193 7.86 -10.29 21.65
CA GLY A 193 8.55 -10.70 20.42
C GLY A 193 9.77 -11.58 20.68
N ILE A 194 10.00 -12.55 19.80
CA ILE A 194 11.30 -13.24 19.67
C ILE A 194 12.31 -12.22 19.16
N VAL A 195 13.46 -12.12 19.82
CA VAL A 195 14.52 -11.14 19.59
C VAL A 195 15.68 -11.80 18.86
N PHE A 196 16.08 -11.22 17.73
CA PHE A 196 17.26 -11.60 16.99
C PHE A 196 18.28 -10.44 17.04
N PRO A 197 19.52 -10.69 17.47
CA PRO A 197 20.56 -9.66 17.54
C PRO A 197 21.05 -9.29 16.14
N LEU A 198 21.21 -8.00 15.86
CA LEU A 198 21.83 -7.51 14.63
C LEU A 198 23.23 -6.98 14.95
N LYS A 199 24.25 -7.44 14.21
CA LYS A 199 25.65 -7.29 14.59
C LYS A 199 26.48 -6.48 13.60
N ASN A 200 27.51 -5.79 14.09
CA ASN A 200 28.51 -5.10 13.26
C ASN A 200 29.58 -6.06 12.71
N ARG A 201 30.62 -5.50 12.07
CA ARG A 201 31.76 -6.26 11.51
C ARG A 201 32.59 -6.94 12.59
N GLU A 202 32.64 -6.33 13.76
CA GLU A 202 33.32 -6.78 14.97
C GLU A 202 32.51 -7.84 15.75
N ASN A 203 31.38 -8.31 15.19
CA ASN A 203 30.47 -9.29 15.77
C ASN A 203 29.76 -8.86 17.08
N GLN A 204 29.70 -7.56 17.34
CA GLN A 204 29.06 -6.94 18.51
C GLN A 204 27.62 -6.53 18.20
N ILE A 205 26.74 -6.58 19.21
CA ILE A 205 25.31 -6.30 19.04
C ILE A 205 25.08 -4.78 18.95
N VAL A 206 24.66 -4.30 17.77
CA VAL A 206 24.37 -2.88 17.49
C VAL A 206 22.89 -2.57 17.32
N SER A 207 22.04 -3.58 17.13
CA SER A 207 20.59 -3.40 17.04
C SER A 207 19.82 -4.70 17.28
N PHE A 208 18.49 -4.62 17.23
CA PHE A 208 17.59 -5.77 17.38
C PHE A 208 16.47 -5.78 16.34
N TYR A 209 16.14 -6.98 15.89
CA TYR A 209 14.88 -7.30 15.22
C TYR A 209 13.98 -8.10 16.16
N PHE A 210 12.68 -7.82 16.13
CA PHE A 210 11.66 -8.47 16.96
C PHE A 210 10.56 -9.06 16.06
N ARG A 211 10.30 -10.36 16.19
CA ARG A 211 9.15 -11.04 15.59
C ARG A 211 8.06 -11.23 16.65
N SER A 212 6.89 -10.63 16.44
CA SER A 212 5.73 -10.77 17.35
C SER A 212 5.33 -12.24 17.53
N THR A 213 5.10 -12.68 18.76
CA THR A 213 4.43 -13.96 19.05
C THR A 213 2.91 -13.83 19.15
N ILE A 214 2.37 -12.60 19.13
CA ILE A 214 0.92 -12.36 19.08
C ILE A 214 0.46 -12.26 17.63
N ASN A 215 -0.55 -13.05 17.28
CA ASN A 215 -1.15 -13.11 15.95
C ASN A 215 -2.28 -12.06 15.80
N ASN A 216 -1.91 -10.77 15.77
CA ASN A 216 -2.80 -9.66 15.44
C ASN A 216 -2.46 -9.10 14.05
N GLU A 217 -3.45 -8.55 13.35
CA GLU A 217 -3.35 -8.12 11.94
C GLU A 217 -2.39 -6.93 11.69
N ASN A 218 -1.94 -6.24 12.75
CA ASN A 218 -1.00 -5.13 12.65
C ASN A 218 0.47 -5.57 12.83
N SER A 219 1.23 -5.59 11.73
CA SER A 219 2.71 -5.62 11.65
C SER A 219 3.42 -6.62 12.57
N LYS A 220 3.68 -7.85 12.08
CA LYS A 220 4.34 -8.94 12.82
C LYS A 220 5.86 -8.72 13.10
N HIS A 221 6.46 -7.65 12.58
CA HIS A 221 7.90 -7.41 12.55
C HIS A 221 8.22 -6.01 13.09
N PHE A 222 9.25 -5.90 13.94
CA PHE A 222 9.73 -4.61 14.43
C PHE A 222 11.26 -4.54 14.36
N TYR A 223 11.80 -3.44 13.84
CA TYR A 223 13.22 -3.13 13.86
C TYR A 223 13.47 -2.01 14.88
N LEU A 224 14.49 -2.15 15.72
CA LEU A 224 14.85 -1.11 16.69
C LEU A 224 15.13 0.22 15.98
N LYS A 225 14.82 1.34 16.65
CA LYS A 225 15.04 2.68 16.09
C LYS A 225 16.52 2.85 15.71
N ASN A 226 16.77 3.45 14.54
CA ASN A 226 18.10 3.53 13.92
C ASN A 226 18.72 2.12 13.71
N ARG A 227 17.99 1.22 13.05
CA ARG A 227 18.46 -0.14 12.73
C ARG A 227 19.81 -0.10 12.01
N GLN A 228 20.72 -0.94 12.51
CA GLN A 228 22.10 -1.14 12.05
C GLN A 228 22.46 -2.60 12.28
N GLY A 229 23.51 -3.08 11.63
CA GLY A 229 24.03 -4.43 11.79
C GLY A 229 23.29 -5.46 10.94
N LEU A 230 23.97 -6.55 10.62
CA LEU A 230 23.48 -7.64 9.79
C LEU A 230 23.04 -8.86 10.63
N TYR A 231 22.30 -9.78 10.02
CA TYR A 231 21.90 -11.05 10.63
C TYR A 231 22.33 -12.21 9.72
N PRO A 232 22.95 -13.28 10.25
CA PRO A 232 23.35 -13.47 11.64
C PRO A 232 24.54 -12.56 12.04
N ASN A 233 25.50 -12.41 11.13
CA ASN A 233 26.73 -11.66 11.32
C ASN A 233 27.14 -11.02 9.97
N TYR A 234 28.21 -10.22 9.94
CA TYR A 234 28.86 -9.85 8.68
C TYR A 234 29.60 -11.08 8.08
N PRO A 235 29.64 -11.24 6.75
CA PRO A 235 30.40 -12.31 6.10
C PRO A 235 31.91 -12.11 6.27
N ASN A 236 32.66 -13.23 6.34
CA ASN A 236 34.11 -13.22 6.45
C ASN A 236 34.73 -12.86 5.08
N PRO A 237 35.80 -12.05 4.98
CA PRO A 237 36.54 -11.84 3.72
C PRO A 237 36.92 -13.10 2.92
N ASP A 238 37.09 -14.24 3.60
CA ASP A 238 37.39 -15.56 3.02
C ASP A 238 36.13 -16.36 2.58
N THR A 239 34.93 -15.79 2.70
CA THR A 239 33.67 -16.43 2.27
C THR A 239 33.70 -16.74 0.77
N LYS A 240 33.65 -18.05 0.45
CA LYS A 240 33.55 -18.59 -0.92
C LYS A 240 32.12 -18.75 -1.42
N LYS A 241 31.19 -19.18 -0.56
CA LYS A 241 29.78 -19.37 -0.90
C LYS A 241 28.90 -18.57 0.05
N LEU A 242 28.05 -17.73 -0.50
CA LEU A 242 27.10 -16.88 0.21
C LEU A 242 25.67 -17.32 -0.10
N LEU A 243 24.86 -17.58 0.92
CA LEU A 243 23.44 -17.91 0.78
C LEU A 243 22.59 -16.77 1.34
N LEU A 244 21.75 -16.20 0.48
CA LEU A 244 20.86 -15.07 0.78
C LEU A 244 19.41 -15.55 0.95
N THR A 245 18.74 -15.13 2.02
CA THR A 245 17.28 -15.34 2.22
C THR A 245 16.54 -14.02 2.46
N GLU A 246 15.22 -14.00 2.37
CA GLU A 246 14.43 -12.76 2.51
C GLU A 246 14.18 -12.36 3.98
N ALA A 247 13.77 -13.30 4.85
CA ALA A 247 13.53 -13.02 6.26
C ALA A 247 14.55 -13.65 7.22
N ILE A 248 14.68 -13.00 8.37
CA ILE A 248 15.59 -13.41 9.47
C ILE A 248 15.22 -14.80 10.01
N ILE A 249 13.94 -15.19 9.91
CA ILE A 249 13.44 -16.49 10.36
C ILE A 249 13.90 -17.61 9.42
N ASP A 250 14.03 -17.32 8.13
CA ASP A 250 14.47 -18.27 7.10
C ASP A 250 15.96 -18.55 7.27
N THR A 251 16.75 -17.47 7.39
CA THR A 251 18.16 -17.57 7.76
C THR A 251 18.36 -18.32 9.08
N ALA A 252 17.50 -18.08 10.09
CA ALA A 252 17.53 -18.83 11.34
C ALA A 252 17.18 -20.33 11.16
N SER A 253 16.22 -20.65 10.29
CA SER A 253 15.82 -22.03 9.97
C SER A 253 16.94 -22.81 9.29
N LEU A 254 17.77 -22.15 8.48
CA LEU A 254 18.96 -22.74 7.88
C LEU A 254 20.15 -22.83 8.86
N LEU A 255 20.34 -21.85 9.74
CA LEU A 255 21.46 -21.78 10.70
C LEU A 255 21.51 -22.92 11.73
N GLN A 256 20.38 -23.59 11.97
CA GLN A 256 20.28 -24.76 12.85
C GLN A 256 20.62 -26.09 12.14
N ILE A 257 20.84 -26.07 10.82
CA ILE A 257 21.27 -27.22 10.02
C ILE A 257 22.79 -27.12 9.85
N ASP A 258 23.53 -27.98 10.56
CA ASP A 258 24.98 -27.86 10.70
C ASP A 258 25.69 -28.00 9.33
N GLU A 259 25.21 -28.89 8.45
CA GLU A 259 25.72 -29.04 7.08
C GLU A 259 25.58 -27.78 6.22
N ILE A 260 24.50 -27.01 6.39
CA ILE A 260 24.33 -25.75 5.64
C ILE A 260 25.22 -24.66 6.26
N LYS A 261 25.27 -24.59 7.59
CA LYS A 261 26.08 -23.62 8.34
C LYS A 261 27.58 -23.77 8.10
N ASP A 262 28.07 -25.00 7.93
CA ASP A 262 29.49 -25.28 7.75
C ASP A 262 29.94 -25.11 6.28
N ASN A 263 29.03 -25.28 5.30
CA ASN A 263 29.31 -25.14 3.87
C ASN A 263 29.01 -23.76 3.27
N TYR A 264 28.14 -22.96 3.89
CA TYR A 264 27.65 -21.69 3.35
C TYR A 264 27.70 -20.56 4.38
N THR A 265 28.17 -19.38 3.97
CA THR A 265 27.96 -18.17 4.77
C THR A 265 26.53 -17.69 4.54
N LEU A 266 25.70 -17.67 5.58
CA LEU A 266 24.32 -17.20 5.47
C LEU A 266 24.20 -15.71 5.78
N LEU A 267 23.32 -15.00 5.07
CA LEU A 267 23.03 -13.59 5.29
C LEU A 267 21.60 -13.23 4.87
N THR A 268 20.85 -12.54 5.72
CA THR A 268 19.49 -12.11 5.37
C THR A 268 19.47 -10.82 4.54
N SER A 269 18.63 -10.77 3.50
CA SER A 269 18.35 -9.62 2.63
C SER A 269 17.07 -8.88 3.05
N TYR A 270 17.13 -8.10 4.14
CA TYR A 270 15.96 -7.49 4.78
C TYR A 270 15.97 -5.96 4.82
N GLY A 271 14.76 -5.39 4.82
CA GLY A 271 14.50 -3.95 4.84
C GLY A 271 13.45 -3.57 3.81
N THR A 272 13.15 -2.27 3.64
CA THR A 272 12.16 -1.81 2.65
C THR A 272 12.53 -2.11 1.19
N ASN A 273 13.80 -2.41 0.93
CA ASN A 273 14.34 -2.69 -0.40
C ASN A 273 15.02 -4.07 -0.47
N GLY A 274 14.86 -4.94 0.54
CA GLY A 274 15.63 -6.19 0.68
C GLY A 274 17.14 -5.97 0.75
N LEU A 275 17.79 -5.99 -0.41
CA LEU A 275 19.22 -5.74 -0.58
C LEU A 275 19.54 -4.25 -0.40
N ASN A 276 20.03 -3.88 0.79
CA ASN A 276 20.33 -2.49 1.16
C ASN A 276 21.83 -2.17 1.11
N ASP A 277 22.19 -0.87 1.18
CA ASP A 277 23.58 -0.40 1.10
C ASP A 277 24.52 -1.00 2.17
N GLU A 278 24.00 -1.33 3.36
CA GLU A 278 24.81 -1.96 4.41
C GLU A 278 25.22 -3.39 3.99
N ILE A 279 24.29 -4.15 3.41
CA ILE A 279 24.56 -5.47 2.84
C ILE A 279 25.56 -5.34 1.67
N LEU A 280 25.30 -4.46 0.70
CA LEU A 280 26.20 -4.25 -0.44
C LEU A 280 27.63 -3.88 0.02
N ASN A 281 27.75 -3.03 1.05
CA ASN A 281 29.04 -2.66 1.64
C ASN A 281 29.70 -3.79 2.46
N ALA A 282 28.94 -4.79 2.91
CA ALA A 282 29.46 -6.02 3.50
C ALA A 282 29.92 -7.03 2.46
N LEU A 283 29.31 -7.03 1.26
CA LEU A 283 29.70 -7.93 0.17
C LEU A 283 30.92 -7.44 -0.62
N LYS A 284 31.12 -6.12 -0.78
CA LYS A 284 32.30 -5.52 -1.46
C LYS A 284 33.68 -6.16 -1.14
N PRO A 285 34.05 -6.44 0.13
CA PRO A 285 35.36 -7.00 0.46
C PRO A 285 35.54 -8.50 0.14
N LEU A 286 34.50 -9.23 -0.27
CA LEU A 286 34.53 -10.69 -0.47
C LEU A 286 35.26 -11.11 -1.75
N LYS A 287 36.58 -10.92 -1.80
CA LYS A 287 37.40 -11.17 -3.00
C LYS A 287 37.51 -12.64 -3.41
N GLN A 288 37.19 -13.57 -2.51
CA GLN A 288 37.24 -15.02 -2.73
C GLN A 288 35.85 -15.63 -3.02
N LEU A 289 34.84 -14.79 -3.26
CA LEU A 289 33.48 -15.24 -3.50
C LEU A 289 33.37 -15.98 -4.84
N GLU A 290 33.09 -17.27 -4.76
CA GLU A 290 32.92 -18.20 -5.88
C GLU A 290 31.44 -18.30 -6.31
N GLU A 291 30.51 -18.21 -5.35
CA GLU A 291 29.08 -18.35 -5.60
C GLU A 291 28.20 -17.52 -4.65
N ILE A 292 27.17 -16.89 -5.21
CA ILE A 292 26.05 -16.28 -4.49
C ILE A 292 24.77 -17.07 -4.81
N ILE A 293 24.12 -17.58 -3.78
CA ILE A 293 22.93 -18.43 -3.87
C ILE A 293 21.75 -17.67 -3.30
N PHE A 294 20.69 -17.50 -4.08
CA PHE A 294 19.41 -17.00 -3.60
C PHE A 294 18.52 -18.16 -3.16
N PHE A 295 18.12 -18.18 -1.90
CA PHE A 295 17.06 -19.06 -1.39
C PHE A 295 15.94 -18.15 -0.85
N PHE A 296 15.08 -17.73 -1.78
CA PHE A 296 14.04 -16.72 -1.60
C PHE A 296 12.66 -17.39 -1.64
N ASP A 297 11.60 -16.64 -1.34
CA ASP A 297 10.25 -17.22 -1.24
C ASP A 297 9.75 -17.69 -2.61
N GLY A 298 8.98 -18.78 -2.63
CA GLY A 298 8.45 -19.41 -3.85
C GLY A 298 7.32 -18.64 -4.53
N ASP A 299 7.32 -17.30 -4.43
CA ASP A 299 6.28 -16.42 -4.95
C ASP A 299 6.82 -15.50 -6.08
N LYS A 300 5.95 -14.64 -6.62
CA LYS A 300 6.33 -13.74 -7.71
C LYS A 300 7.29 -12.62 -7.25
N ALA A 301 7.15 -12.15 -6.01
CA ALA A 301 7.95 -11.06 -5.47
C ALA A 301 9.39 -11.52 -5.19
N GLY A 302 9.57 -12.72 -4.62
CA GLY A 302 10.89 -13.33 -4.42
C GLY A 302 11.63 -13.52 -5.74
N ASN A 303 10.96 -14.09 -6.76
CA ASN A 303 11.55 -14.26 -8.10
C ASN A 303 11.93 -12.93 -8.80
N GLU A 304 11.09 -11.89 -8.68
CA GLU A 304 11.41 -10.55 -9.18
C GLU A 304 12.60 -9.92 -8.41
N ALA A 305 12.64 -10.12 -7.10
CA ALA A 305 13.73 -9.64 -6.25
C ALA A 305 15.07 -10.34 -6.59
N VAL A 306 15.06 -11.66 -6.79
CA VAL A 306 16.25 -12.42 -7.25
C VAL A 306 16.75 -11.88 -8.58
N THR A 307 15.86 -11.70 -9.57
CA THR A 307 16.23 -11.19 -10.90
C THR A 307 16.93 -9.83 -10.80
N LYS A 308 16.35 -8.90 -10.04
CA LYS A 308 16.89 -7.56 -9.79
C LYS A 308 18.22 -7.57 -9.02
N TYR A 309 18.33 -8.38 -7.97
CA TYR A 309 19.53 -8.45 -7.14
C TYR A 309 20.68 -9.17 -7.85
N ALA A 310 20.39 -10.14 -8.71
CA ALA A 310 21.40 -10.84 -9.52
C ALA A 310 22.17 -9.87 -10.42
N GLU A 311 21.51 -8.88 -11.04
CA GLU A 311 22.20 -7.85 -11.84
C GLU A 311 23.18 -7.01 -10.99
N ILE A 312 22.71 -6.49 -9.86
CA ILE A 312 23.52 -5.68 -8.93
C ILE A 312 24.71 -6.48 -8.39
N LEU A 313 24.51 -7.76 -8.05
CA LEU A 313 25.55 -8.61 -7.50
C LEU A 313 26.53 -9.12 -8.56
N ARG A 314 26.13 -9.26 -9.84
CA ARG A 314 27.04 -9.50 -10.97
C ARG A 314 27.96 -8.30 -11.20
N GLU A 315 27.46 -7.07 -11.12
CA GLU A 315 28.31 -5.88 -11.21
C GLU A 315 29.30 -5.82 -10.05
N LEU A 316 28.86 -6.19 -8.83
CA LEU A 316 29.69 -6.18 -7.63
C LEU A 316 30.76 -7.27 -7.61
N HIS A 317 30.42 -8.47 -8.10
CA HIS A 317 31.24 -9.69 -8.09
C HIS A 317 31.20 -10.42 -9.44
N PRO A 318 31.80 -9.85 -10.50
CA PRO A 318 31.67 -10.37 -11.87
C PRO A 318 32.35 -11.74 -12.12
N LYS A 319 33.00 -12.31 -11.10
CA LYS A 319 33.60 -13.66 -11.13
C LYS A 319 32.83 -14.69 -10.31
N ALA A 320 31.91 -14.26 -9.45
CA ALA A 320 31.10 -15.17 -8.66
C ALA A 320 29.96 -15.70 -9.55
N LYS A 321 29.70 -17.01 -9.46
CA LYS A 321 28.47 -17.59 -9.97
C LYS A 321 27.28 -17.01 -9.22
N ILE A 322 26.16 -16.83 -9.89
CA ILE A 322 24.89 -16.54 -9.22
C ILE A 322 23.91 -17.65 -9.53
N SER A 323 23.34 -18.25 -8.48
CA SER A 323 22.38 -19.33 -8.59
C SER A 323 21.15 -19.07 -7.71
N GLN A 324 20.06 -19.77 -8.01
CA GLN A 324 18.79 -19.68 -7.31
C GLN A 324 18.29 -21.08 -6.94
N VAL A 325 17.82 -21.24 -5.72
CA VAL A 325 17.05 -22.41 -5.27
C VAL A 325 15.61 -22.27 -5.76
N GLU A 326 15.08 -23.31 -6.41
CA GLU A 326 13.68 -23.33 -6.83
C GLU A 326 12.77 -23.72 -5.65
N THR A 327 12.43 -22.74 -4.83
CA THR A 327 11.47 -22.89 -3.73
C THR A 327 10.07 -23.24 -4.27
N PRO A 328 9.37 -24.25 -3.71
CA PRO A 328 8.01 -24.63 -4.13
C PRO A 328 7.01 -23.46 -4.06
N GLN A 329 5.98 -23.50 -4.92
CA GLN A 329 5.10 -22.35 -5.13
C GLN A 329 4.33 -21.91 -3.87
N ASN A 330 4.51 -20.65 -3.47
CA ASN A 330 3.98 -20.03 -2.25
C ASN A 330 4.53 -20.60 -0.93
N GLU A 331 5.61 -21.39 -0.96
CA GLU A 331 6.33 -21.81 0.25
C GLU A 331 7.45 -20.82 0.61
N ASP A 332 7.75 -20.75 1.91
CA ASP A 332 8.94 -20.10 2.47
C ASP A 332 9.82 -21.13 3.20
N ILE A 333 11.10 -20.83 3.43
CA ILE A 333 12.05 -21.77 4.04
C ILE A 333 11.58 -22.22 5.44
N ASN A 334 10.94 -21.34 6.21
CA ASN A 334 10.46 -21.68 7.54
C ASN A 334 9.20 -22.56 7.48
N ASN A 335 8.35 -22.43 6.47
CA ASN A 335 7.20 -23.30 6.25
C ASN A 335 7.65 -24.69 5.75
N LEU A 336 8.65 -24.76 4.87
CA LEU A 336 9.24 -26.04 4.44
C LEU A 336 9.75 -26.87 5.63
N ILE A 337 10.46 -26.27 6.59
CA ILE A 337 10.94 -26.98 7.80
C ILE A 337 9.84 -27.19 8.87
N GLN A 338 8.65 -26.59 8.73
CA GLN A 338 7.46 -26.92 9.53
C GLN A 338 6.69 -28.12 8.95
N GLY A 339 6.70 -28.29 7.62
CA GLY A 339 5.94 -29.33 6.91
C GLY A 339 6.75 -30.58 6.50
N HIS A 340 8.08 -30.49 6.44
CA HIS A 340 8.96 -31.53 5.92
C HIS A 340 10.21 -31.74 6.80
N GLU A 341 10.85 -32.90 6.64
CA GLU A 341 12.16 -33.19 7.22
C GLU A 341 13.23 -32.24 6.65
N ARG A 342 14.16 -31.81 7.51
CA ARG A 342 15.18 -30.78 7.22
C ARG A 342 16.06 -31.07 5.99
N GLU A 343 16.21 -32.35 5.63
CA GLU A 343 16.95 -32.83 4.46
C GLU A 343 16.38 -32.28 3.14
N ILE A 344 15.10 -31.84 3.11
CA ILE A 344 14.51 -31.12 1.97
C ILE A 344 15.29 -29.85 1.62
N LEU A 345 15.78 -29.12 2.61
CA LEU A 345 16.46 -27.82 2.40
C LEU A 345 17.87 -28.03 1.84
N ILE A 346 18.55 -29.11 2.26
CA ILE A 346 19.84 -29.51 1.69
C ILE A 346 19.63 -29.90 0.22
N HIS A 347 18.66 -30.76 -0.06
CA HIS A 347 18.33 -31.22 -1.42
C HIS A 347 18.00 -30.06 -2.38
N LEU A 348 17.18 -29.10 -1.93
CA LEU A 348 16.83 -27.91 -2.71
C LEU A 348 18.06 -27.02 -2.98
N ILE A 349 18.96 -26.85 -2.02
CA ILE A 349 20.22 -26.11 -2.22
C ILE A 349 21.14 -26.85 -3.19
N GLU A 350 21.21 -28.19 -3.16
CA GLU A 350 21.97 -28.97 -4.14
C GLU A 350 21.43 -28.84 -5.57
N GLN A 351 20.10 -28.78 -5.73
CA GLN A 351 19.43 -28.66 -7.03
C GLN A 351 19.33 -27.22 -7.58
N ARG A 352 19.92 -26.24 -6.91
CA ARG A 352 19.91 -24.82 -7.34
C ARG A 352 20.40 -24.65 -8.79
N LYS A 353 19.78 -23.73 -9.53
CA LYS A 353 20.09 -23.44 -10.94
C LYS A 353 20.94 -22.18 -11.06
N GLU A 354 21.95 -22.22 -11.93
CA GLU A 354 22.77 -21.04 -12.26
C GLU A 354 21.95 -20.06 -13.12
N LEU A 355 21.91 -18.79 -12.73
CA LEU A 355 21.14 -17.76 -13.42
C LEU A 355 21.94 -17.20 -14.62
N PRO A 356 21.43 -17.34 -15.87
CA PRO A 356 22.19 -16.97 -17.07
C PRO A 356 22.48 -15.47 -17.16
N PHE A 357 23.64 -15.15 -17.75
CA PHE A 357 24.07 -13.77 -18.01
C PHE A 357 23.28 -13.18 -19.18
N LEU A 358 22.43 -12.20 -18.89
CA LEU A 358 21.66 -11.47 -19.89
C LEU A 358 22.39 -10.19 -20.29
N PHE A 359 23.24 -10.24 -21.33
CA PHE A 359 23.39 -9.14 -22.30
C PHE A 359 24.23 -9.55 -23.53
N SER A 360 23.79 -9.01 -24.68
CA SER A 360 24.41 -8.97 -26.01
C SER A 360 24.35 -10.22 -26.93
N ILE A 361 24.26 -9.90 -28.22
CA ILE A 361 23.98 -10.74 -29.38
C ILE A 361 25.31 -11.15 -30.02
N GLU A 362 25.60 -12.45 -30.17
CA GLU A 362 26.09 -13.08 -31.42
C GLU A 362 26.32 -14.60 -31.29
N ASP A 363 26.10 -15.30 -32.41
CA ASP A 363 26.56 -16.65 -32.83
C ASP A 363 27.73 -17.29 -32.02
N LYS A 364 27.82 -18.62 -31.79
CA LYS A 364 27.62 -19.74 -32.75
C LYS A 364 27.77 -21.13 -32.06
N SER A 365 27.31 -22.20 -32.72
CA SER A 365 27.80 -23.62 -32.76
C SER A 365 28.76 -24.16 -31.67
N SER A 366 28.71 -25.40 -31.18
CA SER A 366 28.03 -26.67 -31.55
C SER A 366 28.30 -27.70 -30.43
N ILE A 367 27.52 -28.75 -30.20
CA ILE A 367 27.69 -30.13 -30.75
C ILE A 367 26.47 -30.97 -30.31
N GLU A 368 25.78 -31.58 -31.28
CA GLU A 368 25.28 -32.97 -31.43
C GLU A 368 25.07 -33.85 -30.15
N GLN A 369 24.08 -34.74 -30.02
CA GLN A 369 23.52 -35.69 -31.01
C GLN A 369 21.99 -35.96 -30.88
N GLU A 370 21.47 -36.73 -31.85
CA GLU A 370 20.07 -36.96 -32.29
C GLU A 370 19.27 -38.07 -31.51
N PRO A 371 18.07 -38.54 -31.96
CA PRO A 371 16.83 -37.81 -32.32
C PRO A 371 15.53 -38.47 -31.78
N VAL A 372 14.45 -37.68 -31.60
CA VAL A 372 13.07 -38.12 -31.96
C VAL A 372 12.29 -36.92 -32.53
N GLN A 373 11.80 -37.03 -33.77
CA GLN A 373 10.81 -36.10 -34.33
C GLN A 373 9.45 -36.80 -34.44
N PRO A 374 8.33 -36.04 -34.54
CA PRO A 374 7.88 -35.68 -35.88
C PRO A 374 7.43 -34.22 -36.06
N LYS A 375 8.01 -33.58 -37.09
CA LYS A 375 7.39 -32.61 -38.02
C LYS A 375 6.73 -31.34 -37.47
N VAL A 376 7.44 -30.22 -37.65
CA VAL A 376 6.86 -28.89 -37.91
C VAL A 376 7.51 -28.33 -39.18
N THR A 377 6.71 -27.94 -40.19
CA THR A 377 7.16 -27.17 -41.36
C THR A 377 7.16 -25.66 -41.05
N PRO A 378 7.99 -24.84 -41.74
CA PRO A 378 8.63 -23.70 -41.09
C PRO A 378 7.85 -22.38 -41.19
N GLU A 379 7.95 -21.57 -40.13
CA GLU A 379 7.83 -20.11 -40.23
C GLU A 379 9.11 -19.40 -39.74
N ALA A 380 9.26 -18.14 -40.13
CA ALA A 380 10.55 -17.51 -40.35
C ALA A 380 11.05 -16.61 -39.20
N LYS A 381 12.32 -16.18 -39.34
CA LYS A 381 12.98 -15.14 -38.52
C LYS A 381 12.12 -13.85 -38.40
N PRO A 382 12.27 -13.10 -37.28
CA PRO A 382 11.26 -12.14 -36.84
C PRO A 382 11.05 -10.98 -37.81
N LYS A 383 9.88 -10.96 -38.45
CA LYS A 383 9.25 -9.72 -38.93
C LYS A 383 8.53 -9.04 -37.76
N GLN A 384 8.20 -7.76 -37.96
CA GLN A 384 7.35 -6.99 -37.05
C GLN A 384 6.11 -7.80 -36.63
N PRO A 385 5.69 -7.78 -35.35
CA PRO A 385 4.59 -8.62 -34.87
C PRO A 385 3.32 -8.32 -35.67
N ASN A 386 2.81 -9.36 -36.32
CA ASN A 386 1.89 -9.20 -37.44
C ASN A 386 0.54 -8.60 -36.98
N LEU A 387 0.18 -7.43 -37.52
CA LEU A 387 -0.99 -6.64 -37.09
C LEU A 387 -2.34 -7.18 -37.61
N GLU A 388 -2.30 -8.22 -38.45
CA GLU A 388 -3.40 -8.61 -39.35
C GLU A 388 -4.66 -9.10 -38.60
N ASN A 389 -4.55 -9.86 -37.51
CA ASN A 389 -5.74 -10.39 -36.81
C ASN A 389 -6.37 -9.43 -35.76
N THR A 390 -5.64 -8.42 -35.28
CA THR A 390 -6.13 -7.56 -34.18
C THR A 390 -7.16 -6.55 -34.67
N ILE A 391 -6.92 -5.97 -35.85
CA ILE A 391 -7.81 -4.97 -36.44
C ILE A 391 -9.12 -5.63 -36.91
N ASP A 392 -9.07 -6.88 -37.40
CA ASP A 392 -10.26 -7.58 -37.86
C ASP A 392 -11.15 -8.05 -36.69
N PHE A 393 -10.57 -8.41 -35.54
CA PHE A 393 -11.34 -8.55 -34.29
C PHE A 393 -12.05 -7.24 -33.92
N LEU A 394 -11.34 -6.10 -34.00
CA LEU A 394 -11.91 -4.78 -33.70
C LEU A 394 -13.00 -4.30 -34.68
N LYS A 395 -13.17 -4.93 -35.84
CA LYS A 395 -14.23 -4.61 -36.82
C LYS A 395 -15.56 -5.35 -36.55
N GLN A 396 -15.61 -6.29 -35.61
CA GLN A 396 -16.81 -7.11 -35.36
C GLN A 396 -17.96 -6.28 -34.77
N ASP A 397 -19.19 -6.48 -35.26
CA ASP A 397 -20.37 -5.72 -34.82
C ASP A 397 -20.70 -5.91 -33.33
N ASN A 398 -20.41 -7.08 -32.76
CA ASN A 398 -20.63 -7.41 -31.34
C ASN A 398 -19.35 -7.26 -30.48
N LEU A 399 -18.44 -6.36 -30.84
CA LEU A 399 -17.10 -6.25 -30.24
C LEU A 399 -17.09 -6.27 -28.70
N LEU A 400 -17.97 -5.52 -28.02
CA LEU A 400 -17.99 -5.50 -26.55
C LEU A 400 -18.35 -6.87 -25.93
N GLN A 401 -19.18 -7.68 -26.60
CA GLN A 401 -19.52 -9.02 -26.13
C GLN A 401 -18.36 -9.99 -26.33
N GLU A 402 -17.69 -9.94 -27.48
CA GLU A 402 -16.50 -10.76 -27.76
C GLU A 402 -15.31 -10.37 -26.89
N LEU A 403 -15.10 -9.06 -26.63
CA LEU A 403 -14.16 -8.59 -25.60
C LEU A 403 -14.51 -9.15 -24.23
N ASN A 404 -15.79 -9.17 -23.83
CA ASN A 404 -16.19 -9.69 -22.53
C ASN A 404 -15.94 -11.20 -22.38
N LYS A 405 -16.08 -11.98 -23.46
CA LYS A 405 -15.68 -13.40 -23.51
C LYS A 405 -14.16 -13.57 -23.45
N LEU A 406 -13.39 -12.73 -24.15
CA LEU A 406 -11.93 -12.79 -24.14
C LEU A 406 -11.36 -12.41 -22.75
N ILE A 407 -11.99 -11.45 -22.07
CA ILE A 407 -11.69 -11.10 -20.67
C ILE A 407 -11.99 -12.28 -19.73
N GLU A 408 -13.07 -13.03 -19.97
CA GLU A 408 -13.36 -14.27 -19.21
C GLU A 408 -12.29 -15.33 -19.42
N GLN A 409 -11.89 -15.57 -20.67
CA GLN A 409 -10.84 -16.53 -21.03
C GLN A 409 -9.48 -16.18 -20.40
N SER A 410 -9.18 -14.89 -20.22
CA SER A 410 -7.99 -14.42 -19.46
C SER A 410 -8.03 -14.74 -17.96
N GLY A 411 -9.16 -15.24 -17.46
CA GLY A 411 -9.32 -15.80 -16.11
C GLY A 411 -10.17 -14.98 -15.14
N ILE A 412 -11.04 -14.07 -15.64
CA ILE A 412 -11.97 -13.28 -14.81
C ILE A 412 -13.36 -13.87 -14.87
N VAL A 413 -13.71 -14.69 -13.89
CA VAL A 413 -14.94 -15.51 -13.87
C VAL A 413 -16.15 -14.73 -13.38
N GLY A 414 -17.25 -14.78 -14.13
CA GLY A 414 -18.48 -14.09 -13.75
C GLY A 414 -18.32 -12.56 -13.71
N GLU A 415 -19.17 -11.87 -12.94
CA GLU A 415 -19.17 -10.40 -12.85
C GLU A 415 -19.10 -9.67 -14.22
N ALA A 416 -19.82 -10.19 -15.22
CA ALA A 416 -19.66 -9.84 -16.63
C ALA A 416 -19.74 -8.32 -16.92
N ASN A 417 -20.62 -7.58 -16.23
CA ASN A 417 -20.72 -6.13 -16.39
C ASN A 417 -19.64 -5.38 -15.61
N SER A 418 -19.26 -5.84 -14.41
CA SER A 418 -18.19 -5.22 -13.61
C SER A 418 -16.83 -5.35 -14.31
N ARG A 419 -16.48 -6.54 -14.81
CA ARG A 419 -15.21 -6.77 -15.50
C ARG A 419 -15.11 -5.98 -16.80
N LEU A 420 -16.21 -5.89 -17.57
CA LEU A 420 -16.26 -5.09 -18.79
C LEU A 420 -16.18 -3.59 -18.48
N LEU A 421 -16.87 -3.09 -17.45
CA LEU A 421 -16.77 -1.69 -17.00
C LEU A 421 -15.34 -1.34 -16.56
N LEU A 422 -14.69 -2.20 -15.77
CA LEU A 422 -13.32 -2.00 -15.33
C LEU A 422 -12.33 -2.01 -16.50
N PHE A 423 -12.52 -2.88 -17.50
CA PHE A 423 -11.74 -2.87 -18.74
C PHE A 423 -11.93 -1.57 -19.54
N ILE A 424 -13.18 -1.12 -19.74
CA ILE A 424 -13.49 0.15 -20.42
C ILE A 424 -12.80 1.31 -19.69
N ILE A 425 -12.93 1.39 -18.36
CA ILE A 425 -12.27 2.39 -17.54
C ILE A 425 -10.75 2.31 -17.68
N ALA A 426 -10.15 1.13 -17.50
CA ALA A 426 -8.72 0.92 -17.60
C ALA A 426 -8.16 1.33 -18.97
N SER A 427 -8.86 1.01 -20.06
CA SER A 427 -8.47 1.35 -21.44
C SER A 427 -8.44 2.86 -21.72
N SER A 428 -9.09 3.69 -20.90
CA SER A 428 -9.14 5.16 -21.07
C SER A 428 -7.83 5.88 -20.72
N TYR A 429 -6.83 5.16 -20.20
CA TYR A 429 -5.60 5.71 -19.63
C TYR A 429 -4.77 6.59 -20.58
N LYS A 430 -4.90 6.40 -21.89
CA LYS A 430 -4.26 7.20 -22.95
C LYS A 430 -5.07 8.41 -23.42
N THR A 431 -6.28 8.61 -22.91
CA THR A 431 -7.18 9.68 -23.37
C THR A 431 -6.92 11.03 -22.66
N LYS A 432 -7.40 12.13 -23.25
CA LYS A 432 -7.35 13.47 -22.63
C LYS A 432 -8.14 13.58 -21.31
N GLN A 433 -9.07 12.65 -21.06
CA GLN A 433 -9.92 12.62 -19.87
C GLN A 433 -10.07 11.16 -19.40
N PRO A 434 -9.03 10.60 -18.75
CA PRO A 434 -9.07 9.24 -18.26
C PRO A 434 -10.16 9.05 -17.20
N LEU A 435 -10.53 7.78 -17.00
CA LEU A 435 -11.58 7.35 -16.10
C LEU A 435 -10.98 6.65 -14.88
N HIS A 436 -11.71 6.69 -13.77
CA HIS A 436 -11.27 6.15 -12.48
C HIS A 436 -12.35 5.26 -11.88
N ALA A 437 -11.98 4.13 -11.29
CA ALA A 437 -12.88 3.17 -10.66
C ALA A 437 -12.51 2.96 -9.18
N ILE A 438 -13.53 2.82 -8.33
CA ILE A 438 -13.43 2.35 -6.95
C ILE A 438 -14.31 1.11 -6.84
N VAL A 439 -13.71 -0.01 -6.47
CA VAL A 439 -14.36 -1.30 -6.24
C VAL A 439 -14.54 -1.50 -4.73
N GLN A 440 -15.79 -1.67 -4.29
CA GLN A 440 -16.17 -1.86 -2.90
C GLN A 440 -16.72 -3.27 -2.63
N GLY A 441 -16.66 -3.70 -1.37
CA GLY A 441 -17.03 -5.05 -0.92
C GLY A 441 -16.28 -5.47 0.35
N SER A 442 -16.72 -6.54 0.99
CA SER A 442 -16.19 -7.04 2.28
C SER A 442 -14.75 -7.56 2.17
N SER A 443 -14.05 -7.74 3.29
CA SER A 443 -12.70 -8.33 3.27
C SER A 443 -12.75 -9.77 2.75
N GLY A 444 -11.85 -10.13 1.83
CA GLY A 444 -11.84 -11.44 1.18
C GLY A 444 -12.80 -11.62 -0.01
N SER A 445 -13.69 -10.67 -0.31
CA SER A 445 -14.68 -10.78 -1.42
C SER A 445 -14.10 -10.90 -2.83
N GLY A 446 -12.81 -10.63 -3.05
CA GLY A 446 -12.18 -10.72 -4.37
C GLY A 446 -11.91 -9.38 -5.07
N LYS A 447 -12.26 -8.23 -4.49
CA LYS A 447 -11.97 -6.87 -5.04
C LYS A 447 -10.58 -6.74 -5.67
N THR A 448 -9.54 -7.07 -4.89
CA THR A 448 -8.14 -6.93 -5.29
C THR A 448 -7.78 -7.88 -6.43
N HIS A 449 -8.35 -9.09 -6.43
CA HIS A 449 -8.20 -10.04 -7.52
C HIS A 449 -8.81 -9.51 -8.82
N LEU A 450 -10.03 -8.96 -8.77
CA LEU A 450 -10.72 -8.38 -9.92
C LEU A 450 -9.92 -7.22 -10.55
N ILE A 451 -9.50 -6.22 -9.75
CA ILE A 451 -8.70 -5.10 -10.30
C ILE A 451 -7.31 -5.54 -10.76
N SER A 452 -6.70 -6.52 -10.09
CA SER A 452 -5.37 -7.04 -10.45
C SER A 452 -5.42 -7.79 -11.79
N LYS A 453 -6.46 -8.61 -12.01
CA LYS A 453 -6.67 -9.31 -13.28
C LYS A 453 -7.03 -8.37 -14.42
N ILE A 454 -7.84 -7.33 -14.18
CA ILE A 454 -8.05 -6.28 -15.18
C ILE A 454 -6.74 -5.56 -15.50
N ALA A 455 -5.86 -5.34 -14.52
CA ALA A 455 -4.55 -4.75 -14.78
C ALA A 455 -3.58 -5.69 -15.53
N ASP A 456 -3.70 -7.02 -15.39
CA ASP A 456 -2.89 -8.02 -16.12
C ASP A 456 -3.12 -7.98 -17.65
N ILE A 457 -4.33 -7.60 -18.08
CA ILE A 457 -4.72 -7.54 -19.50
C ILE A 457 -4.43 -6.18 -20.17
N ILE A 458 -3.90 -5.21 -19.43
CA ILE A 458 -3.38 -3.94 -19.96
C ILE A 458 -1.90 -4.11 -20.31
N PRO A 459 -1.34 -3.39 -21.31
CA PRO A 459 0.10 -3.37 -21.57
C PRO A 459 0.90 -3.06 -20.30
N GLN A 460 1.70 -4.00 -19.81
CA GLN A 460 2.34 -3.89 -18.49
C GLN A 460 3.35 -2.74 -18.40
N GLU A 461 3.92 -2.30 -19.53
CA GLU A 461 4.74 -1.08 -19.62
C GLU A 461 3.99 0.20 -19.20
N ASP A 462 2.66 0.15 -19.21
CA ASP A 462 1.77 1.25 -18.86
C ASP A 462 1.06 1.09 -17.50
N VAL A 463 1.32 0.01 -16.76
CA VAL A 463 0.67 -0.27 -15.46
C VAL A 463 1.61 0.07 -14.29
N LEU A 464 1.11 0.81 -13.32
CA LEU A 464 1.78 1.11 -12.05
C LEU A 464 0.94 0.57 -10.88
N ARG A 465 1.49 -0.37 -10.09
CA ARG A 465 0.78 -1.00 -8.96
C ARG A 465 1.31 -0.50 -7.63
N PHE A 466 0.40 -0.18 -6.70
CA PHE A 466 0.72 0.32 -5.38
C PHE A 466 -0.11 -0.35 -4.30
N THR A 467 0.59 -0.99 -3.36
CA THR A 467 0.04 -1.39 -2.05
C THR A 467 0.06 -0.22 -1.06
N ARG A 468 0.87 0.82 -1.31
CA ARG A 468 0.97 2.02 -0.50
C ARG A 468 1.53 3.21 -1.29
N ILE A 469 0.96 4.39 -1.10
CA ILE A 469 1.41 5.65 -1.67
C ILE A 469 1.63 6.67 -0.53
N THR A 470 2.66 7.50 -0.61
CA THR A 470 2.84 8.65 0.29
C THR A 470 2.57 9.96 -0.44
N GLU A 471 2.03 10.95 0.26
CA GLU A 471 1.90 12.33 -0.26
C GLU A 471 3.23 12.82 -0.86
N SER A 472 4.34 12.59 -0.15
CA SER A 472 5.68 12.98 -0.60
C SER A 472 6.11 12.32 -1.91
N SER A 473 5.65 11.11 -2.24
CA SER A 473 5.97 10.46 -3.53
C SER A 473 5.20 11.10 -4.68
N LEU A 474 3.91 11.41 -4.49
CA LEU A 474 3.04 12.03 -5.51
C LEU A 474 3.56 13.40 -5.98
N TYR A 475 4.08 14.22 -5.06
CA TYR A 475 4.71 15.51 -5.41
C TYR A 475 6.15 15.37 -5.94
N ASN A 476 6.77 14.18 -5.86
CA ASN A 476 8.17 13.98 -6.22
C ASN A 476 8.45 13.17 -7.49
N TRP A 477 7.43 12.59 -8.12
CA TRP A 477 7.54 12.04 -9.46
C TRP A 477 8.02 13.05 -10.51
N GLY A 478 8.50 12.53 -11.64
CA GLY A 478 8.81 13.31 -12.83
C GLY A 478 7.56 13.90 -13.47
N GLU A 479 7.72 15.01 -14.19
CA GLU A 479 6.59 15.79 -14.72
C GLU A 479 5.60 14.97 -15.56
N TYR A 480 6.09 13.95 -16.27
CA TYR A 480 5.31 13.10 -17.17
C TYR A 480 5.21 11.63 -16.71
N GLU A 481 5.67 11.30 -15.50
CA GLU A 481 5.83 9.91 -15.06
C GLU A 481 4.49 9.15 -14.95
N LEU A 482 3.39 9.86 -14.66
CA LEU A 482 2.04 9.31 -14.65
C LEU A 482 1.27 9.48 -15.96
N VAL A 483 1.84 10.17 -16.96
CA VAL A 483 1.12 10.44 -18.20
C VAL A 483 1.01 9.14 -19.01
N ASN A 484 -0.21 8.82 -19.43
CA ASN A 484 -0.56 7.58 -20.09
C ASN A 484 -0.23 6.33 -19.26
N LYS A 485 -0.58 6.35 -17.97
CA LYS A 485 -0.46 5.17 -17.08
C LYS A 485 -1.80 4.73 -16.49
N LEU A 486 -1.89 3.45 -16.12
CA LEU A 486 -2.94 2.90 -15.27
C LEU A 486 -2.40 2.71 -13.85
N LEU A 487 -2.99 3.40 -12.89
CA LEU A 487 -2.66 3.26 -11.46
C LEU A 487 -3.58 2.22 -10.81
N VAL A 488 -3.00 1.16 -10.25
CA VAL A 488 -3.70 0.15 -9.45
C VAL A 488 -3.40 0.41 -7.99
N ILE A 489 -4.42 0.70 -7.19
CA ILE A 489 -4.32 0.94 -5.75
C ILE A 489 -5.08 -0.17 -5.04
N GLU A 490 -4.34 -1.16 -4.55
CA GLU A 490 -4.92 -2.42 -4.05
C GLU A 490 -5.66 -2.28 -2.72
N ASP A 491 -5.31 -1.26 -1.94
CA ASP A 491 -6.02 -0.83 -0.74
C ASP A 491 -6.01 0.71 -0.65
N LEU A 492 -7.16 1.32 -0.91
CA LEU A 492 -7.37 2.75 -0.75
C LEU A 492 -7.47 3.15 0.73
N ASP A 493 -7.88 2.24 1.60
CA ASP A 493 -8.10 2.47 3.04
C ASP A 493 -6.76 2.57 3.81
N GLY A 494 -5.70 1.99 3.24
CA GLY A 494 -4.31 2.09 3.72
C GLY A 494 -3.61 3.41 3.37
N LEU A 495 -4.21 4.27 2.54
CA LEU A 495 -3.67 5.59 2.23
C LEU A 495 -3.98 6.61 3.33
N LYS A 496 -3.04 7.52 3.59
CA LYS A 496 -3.29 8.67 4.46
C LYS A 496 -4.14 9.73 3.75
N GLU A 497 -4.90 10.52 4.50
CA GLU A 497 -5.72 11.62 3.96
C GLU A 497 -4.91 12.62 3.12
N GLU A 498 -3.66 12.94 3.47
CA GLU A 498 -2.85 13.87 2.68
C GLU A 498 -2.49 13.28 1.30
N ALA A 499 -2.25 11.97 1.23
CA ALA A 499 -2.03 11.26 -0.04
C ALA A 499 -3.32 11.16 -0.85
N MET A 500 -4.46 10.91 -0.20
CA MET A 500 -5.77 10.89 -0.86
C MET A 500 -6.18 12.28 -1.37
N PHE A 501 -5.85 13.36 -0.66
CA PHE A 501 -6.03 14.72 -1.14
C PHE A 501 -5.20 15.00 -2.41
N ALA A 502 -3.92 14.63 -2.42
CA ALA A 502 -3.08 14.74 -3.61
C ALA A 502 -3.61 13.90 -4.79
N MET A 503 -4.16 12.70 -4.54
CA MET A 503 -4.85 11.91 -5.58
C MET A 503 -6.13 12.57 -6.08
N ARG A 504 -6.96 13.17 -5.21
CA ARG A 504 -8.17 13.93 -5.60
C ARG A 504 -7.81 15.09 -6.53
N GLU A 505 -6.72 15.79 -6.24
CA GLU A 505 -6.19 16.88 -7.07
C GLU A 505 -5.67 16.39 -8.42
N LEU A 506 -4.89 15.29 -8.46
CA LEU A 506 -4.46 14.68 -9.72
C LEU A 506 -5.65 14.29 -10.61
N ILE A 507 -6.66 13.61 -10.03
CA ILE A 507 -7.86 13.17 -10.75
C ILE A 507 -8.69 14.37 -11.27
N SER A 508 -8.83 15.43 -10.47
CA SER A 508 -9.70 16.57 -10.80
C SER A 508 -9.03 17.58 -11.74
N ASN A 509 -7.75 17.86 -11.52
CA ASN A 509 -7.02 18.95 -12.16
C ASN A 509 -5.92 18.47 -13.14
N GLN A 510 -5.71 17.15 -13.24
CA GLN A 510 -4.66 16.50 -14.05
C GLN A 510 -3.24 17.01 -13.76
N ARG A 511 -3.01 17.59 -12.59
CA ARG A 511 -1.69 18.02 -12.12
C ARG A 511 -1.61 18.20 -10.61
N LEU A 512 -0.40 18.05 -10.09
CA LEU A 512 0.04 18.62 -8.82
C LEU A 512 1.13 19.64 -9.09
N SER A 513 1.16 20.72 -8.30
CA SER A 513 2.27 21.66 -8.31
C SER A 513 2.70 22.00 -6.89
N SER A 514 3.99 21.90 -6.63
CA SER A 514 4.62 22.25 -5.36
C SER A 514 5.77 23.23 -5.58
N SER A 515 6.09 24.03 -4.56
CA SER A 515 7.28 24.89 -4.57
C SER A 515 8.40 24.19 -3.81
N VAL A 516 9.49 23.88 -4.50
CA VAL A 516 10.64 23.15 -3.94
C VAL A 516 11.91 23.98 -4.03
N SER A 517 12.76 23.89 -3.01
CA SER A 517 14.06 24.55 -2.98
C SER A 517 15.12 23.67 -3.66
N ILE A 518 15.63 24.11 -4.81
CA ILE A 518 16.69 23.42 -5.56
C ILE A 518 17.99 24.20 -5.41
N LYS A 519 19.11 23.50 -5.17
CA LYS A 519 20.45 24.10 -5.13
C LYS A 519 21.02 24.16 -6.55
N ASP A 520 21.39 25.34 -7.04
CA ASP A 520 21.98 25.50 -8.37
C ASP A 520 23.43 24.98 -8.42
N LYS A 521 24.01 24.89 -9.63
CA LYS A 521 25.40 24.45 -9.84
C LYS A 521 26.46 25.34 -9.17
N LYS A 522 26.09 26.52 -8.66
CA LYS A 522 26.95 27.45 -7.92
C LYS A 522 26.69 27.42 -6.40
N GLY A 523 25.79 26.56 -5.93
CA GLY A 523 25.47 26.37 -4.53
C GLY A 523 24.34 27.25 -3.98
N ASN A 524 23.71 28.10 -4.80
CA ASN A 524 22.61 28.97 -4.35
C ASN A 524 21.31 28.19 -4.25
N ILE A 525 20.52 28.45 -3.21
CA ILE A 525 19.18 27.87 -3.07
C ILE A 525 18.18 28.74 -3.84
N LYS A 526 17.56 28.19 -4.88
CA LYS A 526 16.49 28.83 -5.65
C LYS A 526 15.19 28.04 -5.48
N SER A 527 14.11 28.76 -5.16
CA SER A 527 12.77 28.18 -5.18
C SER A 527 12.34 27.98 -6.64
N THR A 528 11.95 26.75 -6.95
CA THR A 528 11.53 26.30 -8.28
C THR A 528 10.18 25.62 -8.16
N LYS A 529 9.25 25.90 -9.08
CA LYS A 529 8.00 25.17 -9.18
C LYS A 529 8.29 23.76 -9.72
N LYS A 530 7.93 22.73 -8.96
CA LYS A 530 7.82 21.34 -9.45
C LYS A 530 6.37 21.09 -9.84
N GLU A 531 6.15 20.42 -10.97
CA GLU A 531 4.83 20.09 -11.49
C GLU A 531 4.86 18.62 -11.92
N VAL A 532 3.78 17.89 -11.60
CA VAL A 532 3.58 16.47 -11.92
C VAL A 532 2.24 16.39 -12.64
N LYS A 533 2.21 15.89 -13.87
CA LYS A 533 0.99 15.78 -14.68
C LYS A 533 0.33 14.43 -14.43
N GLY A 534 -0.96 14.47 -14.08
CA GLY A 534 -1.79 13.33 -13.71
C GLY A 534 -2.76 12.94 -14.81
N VAL A 535 -2.27 12.57 -15.99
CA VAL A 535 -3.10 12.03 -17.07
C VAL A 535 -3.02 10.50 -17.04
N PHE A 536 -3.73 9.90 -16.08
CA PHE A 536 -3.76 8.46 -15.84
C PHE A 536 -5.18 7.96 -15.60
N SER A 537 -5.47 6.70 -15.93
CA SER A 537 -6.64 5.99 -15.38
C SER A 537 -6.27 5.37 -14.03
N SER A 538 -7.23 5.10 -13.15
CA SER A 538 -6.96 4.34 -11.93
C SER A 538 -8.04 3.34 -11.56
N LEU A 539 -7.63 2.16 -11.08
CA LEU A 539 -8.48 1.18 -10.41
C LEU A 539 -8.09 1.14 -8.94
N SER A 540 -9.05 1.26 -8.03
CA SER A 540 -8.81 1.22 -6.59
C SER A 540 -9.79 0.28 -5.89
N ALA A 541 -9.36 -0.40 -4.83
CA ALA A 541 -10.24 -1.19 -3.97
C ALA A 541 -10.38 -0.58 -2.56
N THR A 542 -11.57 -0.73 -1.95
CA THR A 542 -11.87 -0.27 -0.59
C THR A 542 -12.79 -1.25 0.14
N THR A 543 -12.68 -1.33 1.46
CA THR A 543 -13.62 -2.04 2.34
C THR A 543 -14.71 -1.14 2.92
N LYS A 544 -14.70 0.15 2.60
CA LYS A 544 -15.50 1.20 3.25
C LYS A 544 -16.27 2.04 2.22
N GLY A 545 -17.56 1.72 2.01
CA GLY A 545 -18.42 2.47 1.08
C GLY A 545 -18.64 3.93 1.49
N GLU A 546 -18.84 4.19 2.78
CA GLU A 546 -19.26 5.51 3.31
C GLU A 546 -18.14 6.56 3.39
N ILE A 547 -16.87 6.15 3.49
CA ILE A 547 -15.77 7.03 3.94
C ILE A 547 -15.28 8.01 2.84
N TYR A 548 -15.89 7.97 1.65
CA TYR A 548 -15.34 8.57 0.44
C TYR A 548 -16.31 9.36 -0.43
N GLU A 549 -17.32 10.02 0.15
CA GLU A 549 -18.26 10.93 -0.53
C GLU A 549 -17.64 11.86 -1.60
N ASP A 550 -16.43 12.36 -1.32
CA ASP A 550 -15.67 13.21 -2.24
C ASP A 550 -15.07 12.41 -3.41
N ASN A 551 -14.48 11.23 -3.17
CA ASN A 551 -13.91 10.38 -4.21
C ASN A 551 -15.00 9.70 -5.07
N MET A 552 -16.11 9.27 -4.46
CA MET A 552 -17.26 8.64 -5.15
C MET A 552 -17.84 9.53 -6.27
N SER A 553 -17.67 10.84 -6.14
CA SER A 553 -18.12 11.80 -7.16
C SER A 553 -17.16 11.97 -8.34
N ARG A 554 -15.94 11.42 -8.24
CA ARG A 554 -14.84 11.51 -9.21
C ARG A 554 -14.51 10.16 -9.88
N SER A 555 -14.92 9.05 -9.26
CA SER A 555 -14.72 7.68 -9.75
C SER A 555 -16.03 6.93 -9.95
N PHE A 556 -16.06 5.94 -10.85
CA PHE A 556 -17.13 4.96 -10.95
C PHE A 556 -17.09 4.06 -9.71
N LEU A 557 -18.25 3.81 -9.11
CA LEU A 557 -18.36 2.93 -7.94
C LEU A 557 -18.92 1.59 -8.39
N LEU A 558 -18.22 0.50 -8.09
CA LEU A 558 -18.63 -0.85 -8.41
C LEU A 558 -18.65 -1.67 -7.11
N ALA A 559 -19.71 -2.43 -6.87
CA ALA A 559 -19.74 -3.44 -5.81
C ALA A 559 -19.40 -4.81 -6.39
N VAL A 560 -18.57 -5.58 -5.67
CA VAL A 560 -18.29 -6.99 -5.98
C VAL A 560 -19.54 -7.83 -5.72
N ASP A 561 -19.75 -8.87 -6.54
CA ASP A 561 -20.87 -9.79 -6.37
C ASP A 561 -20.55 -10.86 -5.32
N GLU A 562 -20.92 -10.56 -4.07
CA GLU A 562 -20.78 -11.47 -2.92
C GLU A 562 -21.91 -12.51 -2.81
N SER A 563 -22.61 -12.83 -3.91
CA SER A 563 -23.64 -13.87 -3.93
C SER A 563 -23.05 -15.30 -3.88
N GLN A 564 -23.88 -16.24 -3.41
CA GLN A 564 -23.51 -17.66 -3.41
C GLN A 564 -23.31 -18.18 -4.84
N GLU A 565 -24.15 -17.76 -5.79
CA GLU A 565 -24.05 -18.18 -7.20
C GLU A 565 -22.71 -17.76 -7.83
N GLN A 566 -22.24 -16.53 -7.56
CA GLN A 566 -20.92 -16.07 -8.00
C GLN A 566 -19.79 -16.81 -7.29
N THR A 567 -19.94 -17.07 -5.99
CA THR A 567 -18.98 -17.88 -5.20
C THR A 567 -18.84 -19.30 -5.79
N ASP A 568 -19.95 -19.95 -6.12
CA ASP A 568 -19.97 -21.30 -6.70
C ASP A 568 -19.33 -21.32 -8.09
N LYS A 569 -19.54 -20.28 -8.92
CA LYS A 569 -18.87 -20.12 -10.22
C LYS A 569 -17.35 -20.01 -10.06
N ILE A 570 -16.87 -19.20 -9.11
CA ILE A 570 -15.45 -19.03 -8.82
C ILE A 570 -14.83 -20.34 -8.34
N ILE A 571 -15.48 -21.05 -7.40
CA ILE A 571 -15.00 -22.35 -6.87
C ILE A 571 -14.95 -23.41 -7.99
N ASN A 572 -16.00 -23.51 -8.82
CA ASN A 572 -16.03 -24.44 -9.95
C ASN A 572 -14.85 -24.18 -10.91
N TYR A 573 -14.62 -22.92 -11.28
CA TYR A 573 -13.47 -22.56 -12.12
C TYR A 573 -12.12 -22.88 -11.46
N GLN A 574 -11.95 -22.58 -10.17
CA GLN A 574 -10.72 -22.92 -9.42
C GLN A 574 -10.47 -24.43 -9.42
N ASN A 575 -11.51 -25.22 -9.16
CA ASN A 575 -11.44 -26.69 -9.20
C ASN A 575 -11.05 -27.19 -10.59
N LYS A 576 -11.67 -26.67 -11.65
CA LYS A 576 -11.33 -27.01 -13.05
C LYS A 576 -9.88 -26.67 -13.41
N ARG A 577 -9.37 -25.53 -12.96
CA ARG A 577 -7.96 -25.17 -13.15
C ARG A 577 -7.03 -26.14 -12.42
N ILE A 578 -7.32 -26.47 -11.16
CA ILE A 578 -6.52 -27.41 -10.36
C ILE A 578 -6.58 -28.84 -10.94
N ALA A 579 -7.71 -29.23 -11.53
CA ALA A 579 -7.89 -30.49 -12.24
C ALA A 579 -7.21 -30.54 -13.63
N GLY A 580 -6.62 -29.44 -14.10
CA GLY A 580 -6.03 -29.35 -15.45
C GLY A 580 -7.04 -29.25 -16.60
N GLU A 581 -8.33 -29.04 -16.31
CA GLU A 581 -9.37 -28.82 -17.33
C GLU A 581 -9.27 -27.43 -17.99
N ILE A 582 -8.50 -26.51 -17.41
CA ILE A 582 -8.29 -25.16 -17.95
C ILE A 582 -6.86 -25.03 -18.48
N ASN A 583 -6.74 -24.74 -19.77
CA ASN A 583 -5.45 -24.58 -20.45
C ASN A 583 -4.84 -23.21 -20.13
N GLU A 584 -3.83 -23.15 -19.26
CA GLU A 584 -3.12 -21.91 -18.90
C GLU A 584 -2.51 -21.19 -20.12
N SER A 585 -2.10 -21.93 -21.16
CA SER A 585 -1.61 -21.35 -22.41
C SER A 585 -2.68 -20.55 -23.17
N GLU A 586 -3.94 -20.96 -23.11
CA GLU A 586 -5.06 -20.21 -23.71
C GLU A 586 -5.37 -18.94 -22.92
N GLN A 587 -5.20 -18.95 -21.60
CA GLN A 587 -5.43 -17.77 -20.76
C GLN A 587 -4.39 -16.67 -21.02
N GLU A 588 -3.11 -17.05 -21.10
CA GLU A 588 -2.04 -16.09 -21.46
C GLU A 588 -2.17 -15.62 -22.91
N LYS A 589 -2.60 -16.47 -23.87
CA LYS A 589 -2.93 -16.02 -25.23
C LYS A 589 -4.08 -14.99 -25.25
N ALA A 590 -5.15 -15.21 -24.49
CA ALA A 590 -6.26 -14.27 -24.39
C ALA A 590 -5.81 -12.93 -23.78
N LYS A 591 -4.99 -12.96 -22.73
CA LYS A 591 -4.37 -11.80 -22.10
C LYS A 591 -3.45 -11.05 -23.07
N GLU A 592 -2.56 -11.73 -23.78
CA GLU A 592 -1.73 -11.12 -24.84
C GLU A 592 -2.58 -10.46 -25.94
N GLN A 593 -3.67 -11.12 -26.36
CA GLN A 593 -4.58 -10.59 -27.37
C GLN A 593 -5.27 -9.31 -26.88
N LEU A 594 -5.73 -9.26 -25.63
CA LEU A 594 -6.29 -8.04 -25.02
C LEU A 594 -5.26 -6.91 -24.96
N GLN A 595 -4.01 -7.20 -24.58
CA GLN A 595 -2.94 -6.20 -24.60
C GLN A 595 -2.63 -5.70 -26.03
N LYS A 596 -2.66 -6.59 -27.04
CA LYS A 596 -2.49 -6.22 -28.46
C LYS A 596 -3.66 -5.34 -28.94
N ILE A 597 -4.89 -5.67 -28.57
CA ILE A 597 -6.09 -4.86 -28.84
C ILE A 597 -5.94 -3.44 -28.28
N ILE A 598 -5.54 -3.30 -27.00
CA ILE A 598 -5.35 -1.99 -26.37
C ILE A 598 -4.24 -1.17 -27.05
N ARG A 599 -3.16 -1.82 -27.51
CA ARG A 599 -2.11 -1.13 -28.30
C ARG A 599 -2.60 -0.69 -29.69
N ALA A 600 -3.63 -1.32 -30.24
CA ALA A 600 -4.22 -0.99 -31.55
C ALA A 600 -5.35 0.07 -31.49
N LEU A 601 -5.86 0.41 -30.31
CA LEU A 601 -6.83 1.50 -30.13
C LEU A 601 -6.15 2.87 -30.28
N LYS A 602 -6.69 3.71 -31.17
CA LYS A 602 -6.24 5.11 -31.32
C LYS A 602 -7.08 6.04 -30.44
N VAL A 603 -6.47 7.15 -30.01
CA VAL A 603 -7.12 8.17 -29.19
C VAL A 603 -7.74 9.23 -30.12
N GLU A 604 -8.92 8.91 -30.64
CA GLU A 604 -9.67 9.78 -31.56
C GLU A 604 -10.56 10.79 -30.83
N GLU A 605 -10.91 11.90 -31.49
CA GLU A 605 -11.97 12.79 -31.00
C GLU A 605 -13.36 12.21 -31.31
N VAL A 606 -14.26 12.28 -30.33
CA VAL A 606 -15.61 11.70 -30.42
C VAL A 606 -16.66 12.80 -30.48
N GLN A 607 -17.65 12.64 -31.37
CA GLN A 607 -18.86 13.45 -31.41
C GLN A 607 -20.07 12.59 -31.03
N ASN A 608 -20.75 12.94 -29.94
CA ASN A 608 -22.01 12.32 -29.55
C ASN A 608 -23.20 13.22 -29.96
N PRO A 609 -23.91 12.94 -31.07
CA PRO A 609 -25.06 13.74 -31.51
C PRO A 609 -26.31 13.55 -30.64
N TYR A 610 -26.33 12.53 -29.78
CA TYR A 610 -27.44 12.22 -28.88
C TYR A 610 -27.24 12.78 -27.46
N ALA A 611 -26.10 13.41 -27.17
CA ALA A 611 -25.73 13.88 -25.82
C ALA A 611 -26.75 14.84 -25.18
N THR A 612 -27.48 15.62 -25.97
CA THR A 612 -28.53 16.55 -25.51
C THR A 612 -29.91 15.90 -25.33
N GLN A 613 -30.08 14.68 -25.84
CA GLN A 613 -31.38 13.97 -25.89
C GLN A 613 -31.53 12.92 -24.77
N ILE A 614 -30.47 12.69 -23.98
CA ILE A 614 -30.47 11.73 -22.87
C ILE A 614 -30.25 12.47 -21.56
N GLN A 615 -31.12 12.19 -20.59
CA GLN A 615 -31.10 12.79 -19.28
C GLN A 615 -31.14 11.71 -18.19
N LEU A 616 -30.20 11.81 -17.25
CA LEU A 616 -30.29 11.11 -15.97
C LEU A 616 -31.56 11.56 -15.20
N PRO A 617 -32.14 10.70 -14.34
CA PRO A 617 -33.27 11.08 -13.48
C PRO A 617 -32.97 12.30 -12.61
N GLU A 618 -34.02 12.90 -12.04
CA GLU A 618 -33.88 14.05 -11.14
C GLU A 618 -33.36 13.66 -9.75
N ASN A 619 -33.77 12.50 -9.24
CA ASN A 619 -33.48 12.01 -7.89
C ASN A 619 -32.03 11.48 -7.70
N VAL A 620 -31.08 11.94 -8.51
CA VAL A 620 -29.69 11.45 -8.54
C VAL A 620 -28.77 12.41 -7.78
N HIS A 621 -28.13 11.93 -6.71
CA HIS A 621 -27.13 12.73 -5.99
C HIS A 621 -26.00 13.17 -6.91
N LYS A 622 -25.60 14.44 -6.81
CA LYS A 622 -24.50 15.03 -7.60
C LYS A 622 -24.68 14.88 -9.13
N LYS A 623 -25.94 14.90 -9.63
CA LYS A 623 -26.38 14.71 -11.05
C LYS A 623 -25.43 15.28 -12.12
N ARG A 624 -24.86 16.48 -11.93
CA ARG A 624 -23.90 17.09 -12.88
C ARG A 624 -22.67 16.20 -13.13
N ARG A 625 -22.01 15.76 -12.05
CA ARG A 625 -20.82 14.88 -12.14
C ARG A 625 -21.18 13.52 -12.71
N LEU A 626 -22.34 12.95 -12.35
CA LEU A 626 -22.76 11.68 -12.94
C LEU A 626 -23.05 11.80 -14.44
N ASN A 627 -23.58 12.93 -14.91
CA ASN A 627 -23.77 13.19 -16.33
C ASN A 627 -22.44 13.32 -17.09
N GLU A 628 -21.47 14.05 -16.52
CA GLU A 628 -20.09 14.14 -17.06
C GLU A 628 -19.45 12.75 -17.18
N MET A 629 -19.60 11.90 -16.15
CA MET A 629 -19.12 10.51 -16.14
C MET A 629 -19.82 9.63 -17.18
N PHE A 630 -21.15 9.69 -17.26
CA PHE A 630 -21.96 8.92 -18.21
C PHE A 630 -21.57 9.22 -19.66
N GLN A 631 -21.42 10.50 -20.02
CA GLN A 631 -20.94 10.90 -21.34
C GLN A 631 -19.50 10.45 -21.61
N SER A 632 -18.64 10.44 -20.59
CA SER A 632 -17.25 9.98 -20.72
C SER A 632 -17.13 8.47 -20.96
N ILE A 633 -18.03 7.65 -20.43
CA ILE A 633 -18.10 6.21 -20.75
C ILE A 633 -18.66 5.95 -22.14
N ILE A 634 -19.73 6.64 -22.56
CA ILE A 634 -20.23 6.57 -23.95
C ILE A 634 -19.11 6.91 -24.93
N LYS A 635 -18.34 7.96 -24.64
CA LYS A 635 -17.15 8.35 -25.39
C LYS A 635 -16.10 7.24 -25.45
N GLN A 636 -15.76 6.62 -24.33
CA GLN A 636 -14.77 5.54 -24.30
C GLN A 636 -15.25 4.28 -25.03
N ILE A 637 -16.53 3.93 -24.93
CA ILE A 637 -17.15 2.85 -25.71
C ILE A 637 -17.07 3.17 -27.21
N THR A 638 -17.37 4.40 -27.62
CA THR A 638 -17.23 4.83 -29.02
C THR A 638 -15.78 4.70 -29.50
N ILE A 639 -14.79 4.99 -28.65
CA ILE A 639 -13.35 4.80 -28.95
C ILE A 639 -12.98 3.32 -29.08
N ILE A 640 -13.52 2.44 -28.23
CA ILE A 640 -13.30 0.98 -28.36
C ILE A 640 -13.88 0.48 -29.69
N ASN A 641 -15.08 0.93 -30.05
CA ASN A 641 -15.78 0.59 -31.29
C ASN A 641 -15.28 1.38 -32.52
N GLN A 642 -14.17 2.13 -32.44
CA GLN A 642 -13.74 3.10 -33.46
C GLN A 642 -13.63 2.53 -34.90
N TYR A 643 -13.36 1.22 -35.04
CA TYR A 643 -13.24 0.55 -36.33
C TYR A 643 -14.59 0.14 -36.97
N GLN A 644 -15.69 0.20 -36.21
CA GLN A 644 -17.08 0.03 -36.69
C GLN A 644 -17.81 1.38 -36.87
N ARG A 645 -17.28 2.47 -36.30
CA ARG A 645 -17.97 3.76 -36.23
C ARG A 645 -17.62 4.65 -37.43
N ARG A 646 -18.62 5.37 -37.93
CA ARG A 646 -18.44 6.34 -39.01
C ARG A 646 -17.69 7.57 -38.48
N THR A 647 -16.81 8.12 -39.32
CA THR A 647 -16.15 9.40 -39.05
C THR A 647 -16.89 10.55 -39.73
N ASN A 648 -16.94 11.70 -39.06
CA ASN A 648 -17.47 12.95 -39.59
C ASN A 648 -16.52 14.08 -39.19
N ASN A 649 -16.01 14.86 -40.17
CA ASN A 649 -15.04 15.94 -39.95
C ASN A 649 -13.84 15.54 -39.06
N GLY A 650 -13.30 14.33 -39.25
CA GLY A 650 -12.17 13.80 -38.47
C GLY A 650 -12.51 13.36 -37.04
N ARG A 651 -13.79 13.22 -36.69
CA ARG A 651 -14.26 12.70 -35.39
C ARG A 651 -15.06 11.42 -35.58
N ILE A 652 -14.87 10.44 -34.70
CA ILE A 652 -15.73 9.24 -34.66
C ILE A 652 -17.09 9.60 -34.06
N VAL A 653 -18.17 9.10 -34.67
CA VAL A 653 -19.54 9.45 -34.28
C VAL A 653 -20.16 8.34 -33.44
N THR A 654 -20.59 8.68 -32.22
CA THR A 654 -21.32 7.78 -31.32
C THR A 654 -22.63 7.33 -31.97
N GLN A 655 -22.93 6.03 -31.88
CA GLN A 655 -24.19 5.43 -32.30
C GLN A 655 -25.08 5.08 -31.10
N ILE A 656 -26.36 4.79 -31.36
CA ILE A 656 -27.32 4.45 -30.29
C ILE A 656 -26.88 3.17 -29.54
N GLU A 657 -26.24 2.23 -30.23
CA GLU A 657 -25.65 1.03 -29.63
C GLU A 657 -24.62 1.35 -28.53
N ASP A 658 -23.75 2.35 -28.73
CA ASP A 658 -22.74 2.75 -27.74
C ASP A 658 -23.40 3.23 -26.43
N ILE A 659 -24.59 3.83 -26.57
CA ILE A 659 -25.41 4.36 -25.49
C ILE A 659 -26.17 3.24 -24.79
N GLU A 660 -26.75 2.29 -25.54
CA GLU A 660 -27.40 1.11 -24.97
C GLU A 660 -26.42 0.30 -24.12
N ASN A 661 -25.22 0.03 -24.65
CA ASN A 661 -24.12 -0.60 -23.92
C ASN A 661 -23.71 0.22 -22.68
N ALA A 662 -23.58 1.56 -22.80
CA ALA A 662 -23.23 2.40 -21.66
C ALA A 662 -24.29 2.36 -20.54
N VAL A 663 -25.59 2.37 -20.89
CA VAL A 663 -26.69 2.26 -19.93
C VAL A 663 -26.68 0.91 -19.23
N GLU A 664 -26.52 -0.19 -19.96
CA GLU A 664 -26.49 -1.55 -19.40
C GLU A 664 -25.31 -1.75 -18.44
N ILE A 665 -24.10 -1.37 -18.87
CA ILE A 665 -22.87 -1.56 -18.11
C ILE A 665 -22.83 -0.65 -16.87
N LEU A 666 -23.34 0.59 -16.96
CA LEU A 666 -23.35 1.53 -15.84
C LEU A 666 -24.55 1.38 -14.90
N PHE A 667 -25.57 0.57 -15.24
CA PHE A 667 -26.84 0.55 -14.51
C PHE A 667 -26.65 0.37 -13.00
N GLU A 668 -25.88 -0.63 -12.57
CA GLU A 668 -25.62 -0.88 -11.15
C GLU A 668 -24.72 0.19 -10.51
N SER A 669 -23.78 0.77 -11.26
CA SER A 669 -22.96 1.90 -10.76
C SER A 669 -23.78 3.18 -10.56
N ILE A 670 -24.83 3.39 -11.35
CA ILE A 670 -25.79 4.48 -11.18
C ILE A 670 -26.68 4.20 -9.96
N ILE A 671 -27.18 2.97 -9.80
CA ILE A 671 -27.96 2.57 -8.61
C ILE A 671 -27.17 2.78 -7.32
N LEU A 672 -25.89 2.38 -7.27
CA LEU A 672 -24.98 2.61 -6.13
C LEU A 672 -24.69 4.10 -5.83
N LYS A 673 -25.13 5.04 -6.67
CA LYS A 673 -25.04 6.50 -6.43
C LYS A 673 -26.40 7.17 -6.19
N ILE A 674 -27.49 6.42 -6.32
CA ILE A 674 -28.85 6.80 -5.93
C ILE A 674 -29.17 6.23 -4.54
N ASP A 675 -28.68 5.02 -4.26
CA ASP A 675 -28.81 4.35 -2.97
C ASP A 675 -27.90 4.99 -1.91
N GLU A 676 -28.46 5.29 -0.74
CA GLU A 676 -27.73 5.79 0.42
C GLU A 676 -27.07 4.65 1.22
N LEU A 677 -27.49 3.40 0.99
CA LEU A 677 -26.90 2.21 1.61
C LEU A 677 -25.80 1.63 0.72
N ASP A 678 -24.62 1.32 1.29
CA ASP A 678 -23.60 0.55 0.57
C ASP A 678 -24.08 -0.86 0.22
N GLY A 679 -23.45 -1.51 -0.76
CA GLY A 679 -23.91 -2.81 -1.26
C GLY A 679 -24.02 -3.91 -0.19
N SER A 680 -23.15 -3.90 0.82
CA SER A 680 -23.15 -4.88 1.92
C SER A 680 -24.25 -4.57 2.94
N LEU A 681 -24.41 -3.28 3.28
CA LEU A 681 -25.44 -2.78 4.18
C LEU A 681 -26.85 -2.96 3.59
N ARG A 682 -27.01 -2.69 2.28
CA ARG A 682 -28.21 -2.97 1.48
C ARG A 682 -28.57 -4.45 1.51
N GLN A 683 -27.63 -5.36 1.25
CA GLN A 683 -27.90 -6.79 1.30
C GLN A 683 -28.34 -7.25 2.71
N PHE A 684 -27.69 -6.74 3.77
CA PHE A 684 -28.08 -7.00 5.14
C PHE A 684 -29.51 -6.52 5.42
N PHE A 685 -29.85 -5.30 4.98
CA PHE A 685 -31.17 -4.72 5.17
C PHE A 685 -32.28 -5.46 4.41
N GLU A 686 -32.05 -5.90 3.17
CA GLU A 686 -33.02 -6.72 2.42
C GLU A 686 -33.25 -8.09 3.08
N ARG A 687 -32.23 -8.71 3.68
CA ARG A 687 -32.40 -9.94 4.47
C ARG A 687 -33.28 -9.70 5.71
N LEU A 688 -33.09 -8.58 6.41
CA LEU A 688 -33.97 -8.18 7.53
C LEU A 688 -35.40 -7.91 7.07
N LYS A 689 -35.61 -7.12 5.99
CA LYS A 689 -36.93 -6.86 5.38
C LYS A 689 -37.66 -8.15 5.04
N LYS A 690 -36.97 -9.10 4.40
CA LYS A 690 -37.54 -10.39 4.00
C LYS A 690 -37.96 -11.26 5.19
N LYS A 691 -37.19 -11.26 6.28
CA LYS A 691 -37.47 -12.10 7.46
C LYS A 691 -38.49 -11.48 8.43
N PHE A 692 -38.30 -10.22 8.81
CA PHE A 692 -39.02 -9.60 9.93
C PHE A 692 -40.16 -8.69 9.49
N LYS A 693 -40.14 -8.17 8.25
CA LYS A 693 -41.13 -7.18 7.79
C LYS A 693 -41.27 -6.07 8.85
N ALA A 694 -42.48 -5.83 9.35
CA ALA A 694 -42.79 -4.82 10.36
C ALA A 694 -42.69 -5.31 11.82
N ASP A 695 -42.24 -6.54 12.07
CA ASP A 695 -42.13 -7.10 13.42
C ASP A 695 -40.86 -6.62 14.14
N ASP A 696 -40.90 -6.63 15.47
CA ASP A 696 -39.76 -6.29 16.32
C ASP A 696 -38.83 -7.50 16.46
N PHE A 697 -37.52 -7.29 16.34
CA PHE A 697 -36.50 -8.35 16.44
C PHE A 697 -35.32 -7.97 17.34
N THR A 698 -34.61 -8.97 17.84
CA THR A 698 -33.38 -8.82 18.63
C THR A 698 -32.13 -9.01 17.78
N ARG A 699 -30.96 -8.64 18.31
CA ARG A 699 -29.65 -8.94 17.68
C ARG A 699 -29.39 -10.43 17.45
N PHE A 700 -30.04 -11.31 18.22
CA PHE A 700 -29.88 -12.77 18.08
C PHE A 700 -30.71 -13.29 16.91
N GLU A 701 -31.98 -12.89 16.81
CA GLU A 701 -32.84 -13.25 15.67
C GLU A 701 -32.29 -12.67 14.36
N ALA A 702 -31.78 -11.43 14.38
CA ALA A 702 -31.08 -10.85 13.23
C ALA A 702 -29.84 -11.65 12.81
N MET A 703 -29.15 -12.29 13.76
CA MET A 703 -27.98 -13.13 13.49
C MET A 703 -28.38 -14.41 12.74
N GLU A 704 -29.41 -15.10 13.22
CA GLU A 704 -29.97 -16.30 12.57
C GLU A 704 -30.56 -15.97 11.19
N ALA A 705 -31.23 -14.82 11.05
CA ALA A 705 -31.85 -14.40 9.80
C ALA A 705 -30.86 -14.04 8.68
N THR A 706 -29.65 -13.61 9.05
CA THR A 706 -28.71 -12.98 8.10
C THR A 706 -27.38 -13.73 7.96
N GLY A 707 -26.98 -14.51 8.96
CA GLY A 707 -25.72 -15.27 9.01
C GLY A 707 -24.50 -14.48 9.48
N PHE A 708 -24.61 -13.17 9.74
CA PHE A 708 -23.47 -12.32 10.07
C PHE A 708 -23.00 -12.47 11.52
N LYS A 709 -21.67 -12.55 11.72
CA LYS A 709 -21.05 -12.65 13.06
C LYS A 709 -21.32 -11.39 13.90
N LYS A 710 -21.37 -11.57 15.23
CA LYS A 710 -21.73 -10.56 16.25
C LYS A 710 -21.16 -9.16 16.03
N THR A 711 -19.88 -9.03 15.66
CA THR A 711 -19.21 -7.73 15.48
C THR A 711 -19.71 -6.99 14.22
N GLN A 712 -19.82 -7.69 13.10
CA GLN A 712 -20.28 -7.12 11.82
C GLN A 712 -21.78 -6.79 11.87
N LEU A 713 -22.58 -7.66 12.47
CA LEU A 713 -24.00 -7.42 12.71
C LEU A 713 -24.23 -6.19 13.60
N GLN A 714 -23.38 -5.96 14.62
CA GLN A 714 -23.47 -4.74 15.43
C GLN A 714 -23.15 -3.48 14.63
N HIS A 715 -22.17 -3.54 13.73
CA HIS A 715 -21.79 -2.41 12.87
C HIS A 715 -22.94 -2.02 11.92
N TYR A 716 -23.49 -2.99 11.17
CA TYR A 716 -24.59 -2.73 10.24
C TYR A 716 -25.88 -2.28 10.94
N ILE A 717 -26.22 -2.86 12.10
CA ILE A 717 -27.37 -2.38 12.89
C ILE A 717 -27.16 -0.94 13.35
N ASN A 718 -25.95 -0.58 13.80
CA ASN A 718 -25.66 0.80 14.20
C ASN A 718 -25.80 1.78 13.03
N GLN A 719 -25.28 1.45 11.83
CA GLN A 719 -25.44 2.27 10.62
C GLN A 719 -26.92 2.43 10.25
N LEU A 720 -27.70 1.34 10.16
CA LEU A 720 -29.12 1.43 9.84
C LEU A 720 -29.95 2.20 10.90
N VAL A 721 -29.51 2.23 12.16
CA VAL A 721 -30.13 3.07 13.20
C VAL A 721 -29.72 4.54 13.04
N GLN A 722 -28.47 4.84 12.67
CA GLN A 722 -28.00 6.20 12.39
C GLN A 722 -28.65 6.79 11.13
N LEU A 723 -28.92 5.97 10.12
CA LEU A 723 -29.65 6.33 8.89
C LEU A 723 -31.19 6.22 9.05
N GLU A 724 -31.70 6.04 10.26
CA GLU A 724 -33.12 5.94 10.63
C GLU A 724 -33.95 4.81 9.97
N TYR A 725 -33.34 3.92 9.17
CA TYR A 725 -33.98 2.71 8.63
C TYR A 725 -34.45 1.75 9.72
N LEU A 726 -33.72 1.65 10.83
CA LEU A 726 -34.10 0.90 12.03
C LEU A 726 -34.34 1.84 13.23
N LYS A 727 -35.38 1.55 14.02
CA LYS A 727 -35.52 2.12 15.37
C LYS A 727 -35.10 1.11 16.44
N GLN A 728 -34.32 1.59 17.40
CA GLN A 728 -33.83 0.82 18.55
C GLN A 728 -34.67 1.13 19.80
N TYR A 729 -35.07 0.08 20.52
CA TYR A 729 -35.91 0.14 21.72
C TYR A 729 -35.28 -0.70 22.84
N GLY A 730 -35.52 -0.32 24.10
CA GLY A 730 -35.01 -1.03 25.28
C GLY A 730 -33.89 -0.30 26.02
N HIS A 731 -33.34 -0.95 27.03
CA HIS A 731 -32.32 -0.40 27.93
C HIS A 731 -31.21 -1.43 28.14
N GLY A 732 -29.97 -0.97 28.37
CA GLY A 732 -28.78 -1.83 28.42
C GLY A 732 -28.91 -3.09 29.29
N ASN A 733 -29.62 -3.00 30.42
CA ASN A 733 -29.82 -4.09 31.38
C ASN A 733 -30.88 -5.14 30.96
N LYS A 734 -31.71 -4.85 29.95
CA LYS A 734 -32.77 -5.75 29.44
C LYS A 734 -32.55 -6.16 27.97
N GLY A 735 -31.45 -5.71 27.37
CA GLY A 735 -31.20 -5.86 25.93
C GLY A 735 -31.96 -4.84 25.08
N TYR A 736 -31.61 -4.83 23.78
CA TYR A 736 -32.22 -3.96 22.79
C TYR A 736 -33.01 -4.79 21.77
N LYS A 737 -34.20 -4.29 21.44
CA LYS A 737 -35.00 -4.69 20.28
C LYS A 737 -34.87 -3.64 19.18
N TYR A 738 -35.12 -4.07 17.95
CA TYR A 738 -35.01 -3.27 16.74
C TYR A 738 -36.27 -3.49 15.90
N LYS A 739 -36.69 -2.47 15.17
CA LYS A 739 -37.82 -2.53 14.24
C LYS A 739 -37.45 -1.80 12.96
N ILE A 740 -37.87 -2.33 11.81
CA ILE A 740 -37.77 -1.59 10.55
C ILE A 740 -38.75 -0.42 10.61
N PHE A 741 -38.22 0.80 10.53
CA PHE A 741 -38.99 2.03 10.62
C PHE A 741 -39.28 2.62 9.24
N HIS A 742 -38.30 2.59 8.34
CA HIS A 742 -38.45 3.02 6.95
C HIS A 742 -38.38 1.82 6.00
N PHE A 743 -39.41 1.61 5.18
CA PHE A 743 -39.42 0.60 4.12
C PHE A 743 -39.20 1.28 2.78
N ASP A 744 -37.99 1.17 2.26
CA ASP A 744 -37.68 1.58 0.90
C ASP A 744 -37.98 0.47 -0.12
N ASP A 745 -38.11 0.88 -1.38
CA ASP A 745 -38.32 -0.03 -2.51
C ASP A 745 -37.33 0.27 -3.63
N ILE A 746 -36.09 -0.18 -3.41
CA ILE A 746 -35.00 -0.08 -4.39
C ILE A 746 -35.30 -0.83 -5.69
N GLN A 747 -36.22 -1.81 -5.67
CA GLN A 747 -36.65 -2.54 -6.87
C GLN A 747 -37.60 -1.70 -7.74
N SER A 748 -38.51 -0.94 -7.12
CA SER A 748 -39.32 0.07 -7.80
C SER A 748 -38.45 1.21 -8.35
N VAL A 749 -37.41 1.64 -7.62
CA VAL A 749 -36.42 2.62 -8.12
C VAL A 749 -35.66 2.05 -9.33
N ARG A 750 -35.11 0.83 -9.25
CA ARG A 750 -34.47 0.13 -10.38
C ARG A 750 -35.39 0.03 -11.59
N LYS A 751 -36.65 -0.39 -11.40
CA LYS A 751 -37.62 -0.51 -12.49
C LYS A 751 -37.89 0.84 -13.16
N LYS A 752 -38.22 1.89 -12.38
CA LYS A 752 -38.45 3.25 -12.91
C LYS A 752 -37.23 3.79 -13.65
N LEU A 753 -36.02 3.54 -13.14
CA LEU A 753 -34.77 3.93 -13.81
C LEU A 753 -34.60 3.24 -15.16
N LYS A 754 -34.82 1.92 -15.20
CA LYS A 754 -34.71 1.11 -16.42
C LYS A 754 -35.75 1.54 -17.46
N ASP A 755 -37.01 1.71 -17.06
CA ASP A 755 -38.10 2.18 -17.92
C ASP A 755 -37.81 3.59 -18.47
N HIS A 756 -37.23 4.49 -17.65
CA HIS A 756 -36.82 5.85 -18.06
C HIS A 756 -35.71 5.86 -19.12
N PHE A 757 -34.72 4.99 -19.02
CA PHE A 757 -33.69 4.86 -20.06
C PHE A 757 -34.22 4.19 -21.33
N ILE A 758 -34.98 3.09 -21.21
CA ILE A 758 -35.57 2.38 -22.36
C ILE A 758 -36.43 3.34 -23.18
N LYS A 759 -37.31 4.12 -22.54
CA LYS A 759 -38.18 5.08 -23.23
C LYS A 759 -37.38 6.15 -23.98
N GLN A 760 -36.29 6.66 -23.39
CA GLN A 760 -35.41 7.62 -24.08
C GLN A 760 -34.72 6.99 -25.28
N ILE A 761 -34.12 5.81 -25.12
CA ILE A 761 -33.45 5.08 -26.20
C ILE A 761 -34.41 4.77 -27.35
N GLN A 762 -35.64 4.36 -27.06
CA GLN A 762 -36.69 4.15 -28.06
C GLN A 762 -37.00 5.44 -28.82
N ASN A 763 -37.15 6.58 -28.14
CA ASN A 763 -37.34 7.88 -28.78
C ASN A 763 -36.15 8.26 -29.70
N LEU A 764 -34.90 7.95 -29.31
CA LEU A 764 -33.74 8.16 -30.19
C LEU A 764 -33.84 7.33 -31.47
N LYS A 765 -34.21 6.05 -31.35
CA LYS A 765 -34.35 5.15 -32.51
C LYS A 765 -35.45 5.64 -33.48
N VAL A 766 -36.58 6.13 -32.96
CA VAL A 766 -37.64 6.74 -33.79
C VAL A 766 -37.13 8.01 -34.48
N ASN A 767 -36.58 8.97 -33.74
CA ASN A 767 -36.07 10.25 -34.28
C ASN A 767 -34.92 10.10 -35.29
N THR A 768 -34.26 8.94 -35.34
CA THR A 768 -33.16 8.64 -36.27
C THR A 768 -33.66 7.95 -37.54
N ASN A 769 -34.87 7.38 -37.54
CA ASN A 769 -35.52 6.88 -38.76
C ASN A 769 -36.30 7.96 -39.52
N GLU A 770 -36.53 9.13 -38.90
CA GLU A 770 -37.17 10.32 -39.50
C GLU A 770 -36.15 11.35 -40.06
N ARG A 771 -34.85 11.02 -40.10
CA ARG A 771 -33.75 11.89 -40.52
C ARG A 771 -32.80 11.22 -41.50
#